data_AF-A0A150WKY1-F1
#
_entry.id   AF-A0A150WKY1-F1
#
_cell.length_a   1.000
_cell.length_b   1.000
_cell.length_c   1.000
_cell.angle_alpha   90.00
_cell.angle_beta   90.00
_cell.angle_gamma   90.00
#
_symmetry.space_group_name_H-M   'P 1'
#
loop_
_entity.id
_entity.type
_entity.pdbx_description
1 polymer ?
#
loop_
_entity_poly.entity_id
_entity_poly.type
_entity_poly.pdbx_seq_one_letter_code
_entity_poly.pdbx_strand_id
1 'polypeptide(L)'
;MGIRKWNWMLLAFFSLCFVGLEAQAYQVPKKILVSVGDLKENHKLSWRKETCALIHTLANQISDVAVNVTCRSFDVSNFADKELIELRRHHNYHLRLTRTREGEVKMDVSNWSRNFETDFENLQWKFKASPTDNTQNEAIAKAASNFFIYAANEKTFRAGLLVNGAAESNEIIYDQKKGLFLDKYTNEPLTIDQAYARFEKESPRKKNYLRTGIEIGVMLSAALGIYYKNLAYNRQDFDYALGEGIRKKLTGEAILFDDNDKFANVGHIFAGVLYYQTARANGFNSLESFLVSFASSAAWEFLEYHEVFSLNDQIMTPIGGYVIGEASYQISCALLAKGTTAGKVLAYSINPGLGLNHAIDKIQTGDKYASQPDCKKPRWSDISVYVGLEKNQKPFKPTAENTYVLGMSADVVNIENYAKPGHEAKMVYDTAMVKALLENNGGDGMGDLKLIAQVTMAAYYKKNVEQDAHGQLRGYDLILGVGSGTTFHDRGGDKQSGHEDFYGTINILGATARANIYYKGMNIQAEFGFYGDFAMVKSWALNDFEARNGGSLAGQPSVVQKRGYYWGLGTTTLAALSAEQGRFKVGYELQSSRASDIQSRHRNQSDVQDPADFQDSYMSHRIYVRFRLTKNLSFQLSREAIVRAGSANGQATAKGKETRTMGTLVYLF
;
A
#
# COMPACT_ATOMS: atom_id res chain seq x y z
N MET A 1 34.96 5.55 5.34
CA MET A 1 34.96 5.95 3.91
C MET A 1 34.00 5.08 3.07
N GLY A 2 32.77 4.81 3.56
CA GLY A 2 31.89 3.77 2.97
C GLY A 2 30.38 4.03 3.13
N ILE A 3 29.92 5.28 3.07
CA ILE A 3 28.50 5.64 3.33
C ILE A 3 27.83 6.40 2.16
N ARG A 4 28.56 6.68 1.06
CA ARG A 4 27.97 7.35 -0.13
C ARG A 4 27.15 6.44 -1.06
N LYS A 5 26.97 5.15 -0.75
CA LYS A 5 26.31 4.18 -1.66
C LYS A 5 24.80 3.96 -1.43
N TRP A 6 24.20 4.47 -0.35
CA TRP A 6 22.78 4.22 -0.04
C TRP A 6 21.78 5.22 -0.64
N ASN A 7 22.16 6.49 -0.88
CA ASN A 7 21.28 7.47 -1.52
C ASN A 7 20.96 7.17 -3.00
N TRP A 8 21.73 6.29 -3.63
CA TRP A 8 21.44 5.82 -4.98
C TRP A 8 20.39 4.69 -4.98
N MET A 9 20.09 4.02 -3.87
CA MET A 9 19.26 2.80 -3.88
C MET A 9 17.77 3.04 -4.12
N LEU A 10 17.22 4.22 -3.79
CA LEU A 10 15.81 4.58 -4.01
C LEU A 10 15.53 5.08 -5.45
N LEU A 11 16.52 5.69 -6.11
CA LEU A 11 16.50 5.99 -7.55
C LEU A 11 16.95 4.77 -8.39
N ALA A 12 17.82 3.93 -7.83
CA ALA A 12 18.22 2.64 -8.40
C ALA A 12 17.13 1.58 -8.29
N PHE A 13 16.23 1.59 -7.30
CA PHE A 13 15.15 0.59 -7.29
C PHE A 13 14.24 0.72 -8.53
N PHE A 14 14.16 1.92 -9.11
CA PHE A 14 13.56 2.15 -10.43
C PHE A 14 14.55 2.01 -11.60
N SER A 15 15.86 2.20 -11.38
CA SER A 15 16.90 2.19 -12.43
C SER A 15 17.76 0.91 -12.51
N LEU A 16 17.61 -0.09 -11.64
CA LEU A 16 18.50 -1.27 -11.54
C LEU A 16 17.79 -2.63 -11.66
N CYS A 17 16.46 -2.66 -11.83
CA CYS A 17 15.78 -3.87 -12.31
C CYS A 17 15.66 -3.94 -13.85
N PHE A 18 16.15 -2.94 -14.58
CA PHE A 18 16.03 -2.87 -16.06
C PHE A 18 17.30 -2.34 -16.76
N VAL A 19 18.51 -2.65 -16.28
CA VAL A 19 19.74 -2.32 -17.02
C VAL A 19 20.37 -3.59 -17.56
N GLY A 20 19.72 -4.06 -18.63
CA GLY A 20 20.33 -4.78 -19.72
C GLY A 20 19.85 -4.15 -21.03
N LEU A 21 19.98 -2.83 -21.16
CA LEU A 21 19.68 -2.11 -22.40
C LEU A 21 21.00 -1.62 -23.00
N GLU A 22 21.75 -2.54 -23.59
CA GLU A 22 22.71 -2.19 -24.63
C GLU A 22 21.93 -1.79 -25.89
N ALA A 23 21.69 -0.50 -26.01
CA ALA A 23 21.73 0.27 -27.26
C ALA A 23 21.35 1.70 -26.88
N GLN A 24 22.36 2.54 -26.69
CA GLN A 24 22.18 3.99 -26.57
C GLN A 24 21.79 4.51 -27.97
N ALA A 25 20.55 4.22 -28.36
CA ALA A 25 19.94 4.77 -29.56
C ALA A 25 19.87 6.29 -29.37
N TYR A 26 20.45 7.02 -30.32
CA TYR A 26 20.40 8.48 -30.39
C TYR A 26 18.96 8.97 -30.17
N GLN A 27 18.70 9.58 -29.00
CA GLN A 27 17.39 10.16 -28.70
C GLN A 27 17.34 11.58 -29.27
N VAL A 28 16.26 11.88 -30.00
CA VAL A 28 16.03 13.23 -30.54
C VAL A 28 15.82 14.20 -29.37
N PRO A 29 16.60 15.28 -29.26
CA PRO A 29 16.47 16.28 -28.21
C PRO A 29 15.04 16.82 -28.10
N LYS A 30 14.46 16.82 -26.91
CA LYS A 30 13.19 17.50 -26.67
C LYS A 30 13.39 19.01 -26.69
N LYS A 31 12.53 19.71 -27.43
CA LYS A 31 12.55 21.17 -27.55
C LYS A 31 11.55 21.77 -26.57
N ILE A 32 12.00 22.65 -25.69
CA ILE A 32 11.19 23.24 -24.63
C ILE A 32 11.24 24.75 -24.77
N LEU A 33 10.07 25.35 -25.00
CA LEU A 33 9.93 26.80 -24.97
C LEU A 33 9.74 27.25 -23.52
N VAL A 34 10.51 28.22 -23.07
CA VAL A 34 10.38 28.82 -21.75
C VAL A 34 9.94 30.27 -21.88
N SER A 35 8.78 30.62 -21.33
CA SER A 35 8.28 32.00 -21.25
C SER A 35 8.42 32.53 -19.84
N VAL A 36 9.08 33.66 -19.64
CA VAL A 36 9.19 34.30 -18.32
C VAL A 36 8.50 35.67 -18.32
N GLY A 37 7.39 35.78 -17.61
CA GLY A 37 6.56 36.98 -17.48
C GLY A 37 6.61 37.60 -16.08
N ASP A 38 6.51 38.92 -16.00
CA ASP A 38 6.48 39.67 -14.74
C ASP A 38 5.32 40.68 -14.76
N LEU A 39 4.32 40.48 -13.90
CA LEU A 39 3.10 41.30 -13.82
C LEU A 39 3.23 42.48 -12.83
N LYS A 40 4.39 42.62 -12.17
CA LYS A 40 4.72 43.76 -11.30
C LYS A 40 5.05 44.99 -12.17
N GLU A 41 4.62 46.19 -11.75
CA GLU A 41 4.76 47.46 -12.50
C GLU A 41 6.20 47.85 -12.87
N ASN A 42 7.19 47.18 -12.29
CA ASN A 42 8.59 47.40 -12.59
C ASN A 42 9.08 46.24 -13.47
N HIS A 43 9.08 46.44 -14.79
CA HIS A 43 9.50 45.50 -15.86
C HIS A 43 10.99 45.10 -15.77
N LYS A 44 11.51 44.74 -14.58
CA LYS A 44 12.93 44.48 -14.33
C LYS A 44 13.41 43.35 -15.24
N LEU A 45 14.20 43.72 -16.24
CA LEU A 45 14.82 42.82 -17.20
C LEU A 45 15.75 41.81 -16.52
N SER A 46 16.32 42.14 -15.35
CA SER A 46 17.24 41.30 -14.59
C SER A 46 16.60 39.99 -14.14
N TRP A 47 15.45 40.03 -13.47
CA TRP A 47 14.80 38.82 -12.95
C TRP A 47 14.39 37.84 -14.06
N ARG A 48 13.91 38.36 -15.20
CA ARG A 48 13.58 37.52 -16.37
C ARG A 48 14.81 36.83 -16.93
N LYS A 49 15.93 37.56 -17.06
CA LYS A 49 17.21 37.01 -17.53
C LYS A 49 17.79 35.99 -16.56
N GLU A 50 17.78 36.27 -15.26
CA GLU A 50 18.25 35.38 -14.19
C GLU A 50 17.43 34.10 -14.13
N THR A 51 16.11 34.20 -14.20
CA THR A 51 15.21 33.04 -14.21
C THR A 51 15.42 32.19 -15.46
N CYS A 52 15.55 32.80 -16.64
CA CYS A 52 15.88 32.07 -17.86
C CYS A 52 17.25 31.38 -17.79
N ALA A 53 18.27 32.06 -17.25
CA ALA A 53 19.59 31.47 -17.06
C ALA A 53 19.57 30.29 -16.09
N LEU A 54 18.81 30.39 -14.99
CA LEU A 54 18.60 29.30 -14.04
C LEU A 54 17.96 28.09 -14.73
N ILE A 55 16.84 28.29 -15.44
CA ILE A 55 16.12 27.21 -16.13
C ILE A 55 17.00 26.55 -17.21
N HIS A 56 17.74 27.34 -17.98
CA HIS A 56 18.68 26.84 -18.98
C HIS A 56 19.84 26.04 -18.33
N THR A 57 20.34 26.48 -17.17
CA THR A 57 21.39 25.77 -16.44
C THR A 57 20.88 24.44 -15.91
N LEU A 58 19.68 24.42 -15.29
CA LEU A 58 19.06 23.20 -14.78
C LEU A 58 18.82 22.18 -15.89
N ALA A 59 18.31 22.61 -17.04
CA ALA A 59 18.07 21.72 -18.18
C ALA A 59 19.35 21.03 -18.68
N ASN A 60 20.50 21.71 -18.63
CA ASN A 60 21.79 21.18 -19.09
C ASN A 60 22.56 20.39 -18.01
N GLN A 61 22.26 20.59 -16.72
CA GLN A 61 22.96 19.91 -15.62
C GLN A 61 22.34 18.58 -15.20
N ILE A 62 21.05 18.37 -15.50
CA ILE A 62 20.24 17.32 -14.88
C ILE A 62 20.04 16.10 -15.78
N SER A 63 20.37 16.20 -17.07
CA SER A 63 20.12 15.16 -18.05
C SER A 63 21.33 14.95 -18.97
N ASP A 64 21.76 13.69 -19.10
CA ASP A 64 22.74 13.26 -20.11
C ASP A 64 22.18 13.31 -21.55
N VAL A 65 20.85 13.48 -21.69
CA VAL A 65 20.14 13.68 -22.95
C VAL A 65 19.88 15.17 -23.14
N ALA A 66 20.33 15.73 -24.27
CA ALA A 66 20.19 17.16 -24.55
C ALA A 66 18.71 17.59 -24.60
N VAL A 67 18.32 18.53 -23.75
CA VAL A 67 17.06 19.27 -23.85
C VAL A 67 17.38 20.63 -24.45
N ASN A 68 16.71 21.00 -25.54
CA ASN A 68 16.93 22.29 -26.18
C ASN A 68 15.95 23.31 -25.60
N VAL A 69 16.47 24.27 -24.83
CA VAL A 69 15.68 25.30 -24.16
C VAL A 69 15.73 26.60 -24.95
N THR A 70 14.58 27.04 -25.45
CA THR A 70 14.41 28.36 -26.06
C THR A 70 13.75 29.29 -25.06
N CYS A 71 14.42 30.35 -24.62
CA CYS A 71 13.90 31.28 -23.62
C CYS A 71 13.34 32.57 -24.25
N ARG A 72 12.11 32.98 -23.91
CA ARG A 72 11.51 34.25 -24.34
C ARG A 72 11.07 35.11 -23.16
N SER A 73 11.30 36.42 -23.28
CA SER A 73 11.16 37.41 -22.20
C SER A 73 9.82 38.15 -22.17
N PHE A 74 8.81 37.68 -22.91
CA PHE A 74 7.51 38.33 -23.02
C PHE A 74 6.38 37.31 -22.92
N ASP A 75 5.37 37.65 -22.14
CA ASP A 75 4.20 36.82 -21.90
C ASP A 75 3.00 37.74 -21.66
N VAL A 76 2.22 37.96 -22.72
CA VAL A 76 0.96 38.68 -22.64
C VAL A 76 -0.16 37.67 -22.48
N SER A 77 -1.15 37.97 -21.65
CA SER A 77 -2.41 37.23 -21.56
C SER A 77 -3.27 37.31 -22.84
N ASN A 78 -2.67 37.59 -24.00
CA ASN A 78 -3.35 37.86 -25.25
C ASN A 78 -3.41 36.57 -26.10
N PHE A 79 -4.63 36.11 -26.37
CA PHE A 79 -4.91 34.92 -27.19
C PHE A 79 -4.51 35.05 -28.67
N ALA A 80 -3.96 36.20 -29.10
CA ALA A 80 -3.55 36.51 -30.47
C ALA A 80 -2.02 36.56 -30.70
N ASP A 81 -1.21 35.95 -29.83
CA ASP A 81 0.25 35.87 -30.01
C ASP A 81 0.61 34.91 -31.18
N LYS A 82 0.74 35.48 -32.38
CA LYS A 82 1.10 34.75 -33.61
C LYS A 82 2.47 34.06 -33.52
N GLU A 83 3.40 34.62 -32.76
CA GLU A 83 4.75 34.06 -32.57
C GLU A 83 4.68 32.81 -31.68
N LEU A 84 3.87 32.83 -30.61
CA LEU A 84 3.65 31.66 -29.76
C LEU A 84 2.99 30.50 -30.54
N ILE A 85 2.06 30.82 -31.44
CA ILE A 85 1.40 29.83 -32.30
C ILE A 85 2.41 29.16 -33.25
N GLU A 86 3.36 29.92 -33.79
CA GLU A 86 4.43 29.40 -34.64
C GLU A 86 5.43 28.55 -33.84
N LEU A 87 5.91 29.05 -32.70
CA LEU A 87 6.83 28.33 -31.82
C LEU A 87 6.22 27.02 -31.30
N ARG A 88 4.90 26.98 -31.08
CA ARG A 88 4.18 25.75 -30.71
C ARG A 88 4.34 24.61 -31.71
N ARG A 89 4.48 24.92 -33.00
CA ARG A 89 4.71 23.90 -34.04
C ARG A 89 6.12 23.28 -33.99
N HIS A 90 7.05 23.92 -33.28
CA HIS A 90 8.47 23.54 -33.27
C HIS A 90 8.98 23.10 -31.89
N HIS A 91 8.16 23.13 -30.85
CA HIS A 91 8.53 22.75 -29.49
C HIS A 91 7.59 21.66 -28.94
N ASN A 92 8.14 20.77 -28.12
CA ASN A 92 7.41 19.68 -27.48
C ASN A 92 6.62 20.15 -26.25
N TYR A 93 7.20 21.08 -25.49
CA TYR A 93 6.62 21.59 -24.26
C TYR A 93 6.75 23.11 -24.18
N HIS A 94 5.86 23.72 -23.41
CA HIS A 94 5.92 25.13 -23.06
C HIS A 94 5.89 25.29 -21.55
N LEU A 95 7.01 25.77 -21.00
CA LEU A 95 7.20 26.08 -19.59
C LEU A 95 7.04 27.60 -19.40
N ARG A 96 5.96 28.04 -18.78
CA ARG A 96 5.66 29.43 -18.51
C ARG A 96 5.88 29.73 -17.04
N LEU A 97 6.73 30.70 -16.71
CA LEU A 97 6.90 31.23 -15.36
C LEU A 97 6.36 32.66 -15.30
N THR A 98 5.39 32.93 -14.44
CA THR A 98 4.78 34.25 -14.30
C THR A 98 4.86 34.73 -12.85
N ARG A 99 5.55 35.83 -12.61
CA ARG A 99 5.55 36.49 -11.30
C ARG A 99 4.37 37.42 -11.13
N THR A 100 3.61 37.27 -10.06
CA THR A 100 2.43 38.08 -9.73
C THR A 100 2.83 39.41 -9.05
N ARG A 101 1.86 40.34 -8.94
CA ARG A 101 2.06 41.62 -8.24
C ARG A 101 2.42 41.45 -6.76
N GLU A 102 1.97 40.37 -6.14
CA GLU A 102 2.20 39.99 -4.75
C GLU A 102 3.56 39.29 -4.53
N GLY A 103 4.33 39.07 -5.60
CA GLY A 103 5.65 38.43 -5.54
C GLY A 103 5.63 36.90 -5.62
N GLU A 104 4.45 36.29 -5.76
CA GLU A 104 4.33 34.86 -6.03
C GLU A 104 4.82 34.54 -7.46
N VAL A 105 5.34 33.33 -7.67
CA VAL A 105 5.70 32.84 -9.01
C VAL A 105 4.80 31.67 -9.36
N LYS A 106 4.12 31.73 -10.51
CA LYS A 106 3.39 30.61 -11.10
C LYS A 106 4.26 29.93 -12.13
N MET A 107 4.25 28.60 -12.18
CA MET A 107 4.90 27.82 -13.22
C MET A 107 3.85 26.93 -13.86
N ASP A 108 3.66 27.07 -15.17
CA ASP A 108 2.74 26.29 -15.97
C ASP A 108 3.53 25.52 -17.03
N VAL A 109 3.31 24.22 -17.17
CA VAL A 109 3.89 23.40 -18.23
C VAL A 109 2.76 22.87 -19.10
N SER A 110 2.73 23.28 -20.36
CA SER A 110 1.83 22.72 -21.37
C SER A 110 2.56 21.68 -22.23
N ASN A 111 1.91 20.55 -22.47
CA ASN A 111 2.39 19.53 -23.40
C ASN A 111 1.85 19.82 -24.80
N TRP A 112 2.73 20.25 -25.70
CA TRP A 112 2.38 20.56 -27.08
C TRP A 112 2.59 19.38 -28.05
N SER A 113 3.28 18.32 -27.61
CA SER A 113 3.48 17.09 -28.36
C SER A 113 2.72 15.90 -27.78
N ARG A 114 1.46 16.14 -27.37
CA ARG A 114 0.58 15.12 -26.82
C ARG A 114 0.26 14.08 -27.91
N ASN A 115 0.65 12.83 -27.68
CA ASN A 115 0.45 11.74 -28.62
C ASN A 115 -0.62 10.75 -28.15
N PHE A 116 -0.88 10.71 -26.84
CA PHE A 116 -1.78 9.75 -26.18
C PHE A 116 -2.80 10.46 -25.30
N GLU A 117 -3.94 9.81 -25.02
CA GLU A 117 -4.96 10.39 -24.12
C GLU A 117 -4.44 10.49 -22.68
N THR A 118 -3.56 9.57 -22.28
CA THR A 118 -2.92 9.55 -20.95
C THR A 118 -1.80 10.57 -20.77
N ASP A 119 -1.35 11.24 -21.83
CA ASP A 119 -0.38 12.32 -21.72
C ASP A 119 -1.01 13.54 -21.04
N PHE A 120 -0.30 14.14 -20.09
CA PHE A 120 -0.77 15.36 -19.43
C PHE A 120 -0.93 16.49 -20.44
N GLU A 121 -1.96 17.31 -20.25
CA GLU A 121 -2.18 18.50 -21.09
C GLU A 121 -1.50 19.73 -20.49
N ASN A 122 -1.72 19.99 -19.19
CA ASN A 122 -1.13 21.10 -18.45
C ASN A 122 -0.78 20.68 -17.02
N LEU A 123 0.36 21.15 -16.51
CA LEU A 123 0.77 21.05 -15.10
C LEU A 123 0.98 22.46 -14.54
N GLN A 124 0.54 22.72 -13.32
CA GLN A 124 0.61 24.05 -12.72
C GLN A 124 1.14 24.00 -11.29
N TRP A 125 2.05 24.91 -10.97
CA TRP A 125 2.61 25.12 -9.63
C TRP A 125 2.50 26.60 -9.25
N LYS A 126 2.32 26.86 -7.95
CA LYS A 126 2.31 28.21 -7.37
C LYS A 126 3.32 28.27 -6.23
N PHE A 127 4.25 29.21 -6.30
CA PHE A 127 5.33 29.41 -5.33
C PHE A 127 5.12 30.76 -4.63
N LYS A 128 4.75 30.73 -3.35
CA LYS A 128 4.55 31.95 -2.56
C LYS A 128 5.85 32.72 -2.37
N ALA A 129 5.77 34.05 -2.24
CA ALA A 129 6.92 34.89 -1.90
C ALA A 129 7.42 34.56 -0.49
N SER A 130 8.73 34.32 -0.33
CA SER A 130 9.33 34.16 1.00
C SER A 130 9.97 35.49 1.46
N PRO A 131 9.67 35.98 2.68
CA PRO A 131 10.34 37.16 3.24
C PRO A 131 11.79 36.87 3.68
N THR A 132 12.15 35.59 3.87
CA THR A 132 13.48 35.15 4.29
C THR A 132 14.02 34.08 3.32
N ASP A 133 15.08 34.46 2.61
CA ASP A 133 15.99 33.64 1.80
C ASP A 133 15.46 32.90 0.53
N ASN A 134 16.41 32.41 -0.30
CA ASN A 134 16.29 31.82 -1.65
C ASN A 134 15.33 30.61 -1.85
N THR A 135 14.53 30.26 -0.84
CA THR A 135 13.61 29.11 -0.81
C THR A 135 12.61 29.05 -1.97
N GLN A 136 12.10 30.20 -2.43
CA GLN A 136 11.21 30.28 -3.61
C GLN A 136 11.94 29.82 -4.89
N ASN A 137 13.21 30.22 -5.06
CA ASN A 137 14.02 29.85 -6.22
C ASN A 137 14.42 28.37 -6.19
N GLU A 138 14.72 27.81 -5.01
CA GLU A 138 15.00 26.39 -4.85
C GLU A 138 13.77 25.52 -5.17
N ALA A 139 12.58 25.94 -4.75
CA ALA A 139 11.33 25.24 -5.05
C ALA A 139 11.02 25.26 -6.56
N ILE A 140 11.22 26.42 -7.22
CA ILE A 140 11.12 26.54 -8.69
C ILE A 140 12.15 25.64 -9.37
N ALA A 141 13.40 25.65 -8.91
CA ALA A 141 14.47 24.84 -9.46
C ALA A 141 14.14 23.34 -9.37
N LYS A 142 13.64 22.87 -8.21
CA LYS A 142 13.25 21.47 -8.02
C LYS A 142 12.08 21.07 -8.92
N ALA A 143 11.05 21.91 -9.04
CA ALA A 143 9.93 21.64 -9.94
C ALA A 143 10.36 21.58 -11.41
N ALA A 144 11.19 22.53 -11.85
CA ALA A 144 11.75 22.55 -13.20
C ALA A 144 12.66 21.33 -13.44
N SER A 145 13.48 20.95 -12.45
CA SER A 145 14.36 19.76 -12.49
C SER A 145 13.57 18.49 -12.75
N ASN A 146 12.51 18.25 -11.96
CA ASN A 146 11.65 17.08 -12.11
C ASN A 146 11.00 17.03 -13.50
N PHE A 147 10.56 18.19 -14.00
CA PHE A 147 10.00 18.29 -15.34
C PHE A 147 11.05 17.98 -16.44
N PHE A 148 12.28 18.49 -16.33
CA PHE A 148 13.33 18.19 -17.30
C PHE A 148 13.75 16.72 -17.28
N ILE A 149 13.81 16.09 -16.10
CA ILE A 149 14.05 14.63 -15.98
C ILE A 149 12.96 13.86 -16.71
N TYR A 150 11.70 14.21 -16.50
CA TYR A 150 10.58 13.60 -17.20
C TYR A 150 10.69 13.82 -18.72
N ALA A 151 10.90 15.06 -19.17
CA ALA A 151 10.94 15.37 -20.60
C ALA A 151 12.08 14.62 -21.31
N ALA A 152 13.24 14.53 -20.68
CA ALA A 152 14.38 13.78 -21.19
C ALA A 152 14.14 12.26 -21.25
N ASN A 153 13.31 11.71 -20.36
CA ASN A 153 13.14 10.26 -20.18
C ASN A 153 11.70 9.76 -20.45
N GLU A 154 10.87 10.56 -21.13
CA GLU A 154 9.45 10.28 -21.34
C GLU A 154 9.19 8.88 -21.91
N LYS A 155 9.96 8.47 -22.93
CA LYS A 155 9.82 7.14 -23.55
C LYS A 155 10.21 6.01 -22.61
N THR A 156 11.27 6.18 -21.84
CA THR A 156 11.73 5.20 -20.84
C THR A 156 10.70 5.04 -19.72
N PHE A 157 10.12 6.16 -19.27
CA PHE A 157 9.04 6.15 -18.28
C PHE A 157 7.80 5.41 -18.80
N ARG A 158 7.36 5.70 -20.04
CA ARG A 158 6.27 4.96 -20.68
C ARG A 158 6.58 3.47 -20.84
N ALA A 159 7.79 3.12 -21.27
CA ALA A 159 8.21 1.74 -21.42
C ALA A 159 8.17 0.98 -20.08
N GLY A 160 8.71 1.56 -19.01
CA GLY A 160 8.69 0.94 -17.68
C GLY A 160 7.28 0.68 -17.16
N LEU A 161 6.35 1.61 -17.36
CA LEU A 161 4.93 1.40 -17.05
C LEU A 161 4.29 0.31 -17.92
N LEU A 162 4.63 0.28 -19.21
CA LEU A 162 4.05 -0.63 -20.18
C LEU A 162 4.49 -2.10 -19.98
N VAL A 163 5.67 -2.36 -19.43
CA VAL A 163 6.15 -3.74 -19.14
C VAL A 163 5.17 -4.48 -18.23
N ASN A 164 4.65 -3.82 -17.19
CA ASN A 164 3.62 -4.41 -16.31
C ASN A 164 2.28 -4.53 -17.02
N GLY A 165 1.93 -3.54 -17.86
CA GLY A 165 0.70 -3.56 -18.66
C GLY A 165 0.65 -4.69 -19.69
N ALA A 166 1.78 -5.07 -20.28
CA ALA A 166 1.85 -6.12 -21.30
C ALA A 166 1.39 -7.49 -20.78
N ALA A 167 1.51 -7.77 -19.48
CA ALA A 167 0.98 -9.00 -18.87
C ALA A 167 -0.56 -9.06 -18.90
N GLU A 168 -1.22 -7.91 -18.99
CA GLU A 168 -2.68 -7.75 -18.99
C GLU A 168 -3.25 -7.48 -20.40
N SER A 169 -2.39 -7.43 -21.41
CA SER A 169 -2.73 -7.12 -22.78
C SER A 169 -3.08 -8.38 -23.59
N ASN A 170 -4.09 -8.29 -24.45
CA ASN A 170 -4.41 -9.24 -25.52
C ASN A 170 -3.82 -8.80 -26.87
N GLU A 171 -3.23 -7.62 -27.01
CA GLU A 171 -2.58 -7.17 -28.25
C GLU A 171 -1.05 -7.16 -28.21
N ILE A 172 -0.43 -7.04 -27.03
CA ILE A 172 1.03 -6.94 -26.87
C ILE A 172 1.57 -7.94 -25.84
N ILE A 173 2.83 -8.33 -26.00
CA ILE A 173 3.62 -9.10 -25.03
C ILE A 173 5.00 -8.46 -24.86
N TYR A 174 5.67 -8.68 -23.72
CA TYR A 174 7.02 -8.18 -23.48
C TYR A 174 8.03 -9.34 -23.45
N ASP A 175 8.98 -9.34 -24.39
CA ASP A 175 10.09 -10.29 -24.42
C ASP A 175 11.21 -9.77 -23.52
N GLN A 176 11.27 -10.29 -22.29
CA GLN A 176 12.29 -9.91 -21.29
C GLN A 176 13.73 -10.19 -21.74
N LYS A 177 13.95 -11.21 -22.60
CA LYS A 177 15.30 -11.56 -23.06
C LYS A 177 15.81 -10.58 -24.10
N LYS A 178 14.91 -10.05 -24.93
CA LYS A 178 15.25 -9.11 -26.01
C LYS A 178 15.03 -7.64 -25.63
N GLY A 179 14.31 -7.37 -24.54
CA GLY A 179 13.97 -6.02 -24.10
C GLY A 179 12.98 -5.30 -25.04
N LEU A 180 12.12 -6.05 -25.74
CA LEU A 180 11.23 -5.51 -26.77
C LEU A 180 9.76 -5.88 -26.51
N PHE A 181 8.85 -4.99 -26.90
CA PHE A 181 7.43 -5.30 -27.00
C PHE A 181 7.16 -6.00 -28.34
N LEU A 182 6.33 -7.03 -28.36
CA LEU A 182 5.92 -7.74 -29.56
C LEU A 182 4.40 -7.69 -29.69
N ASP A 183 3.91 -7.71 -30.93
CA ASP A 183 2.52 -7.97 -31.24
C ASP A 183 2.17 -9.42 -30.82
N LYS A 184 1.11 -9.60 -30.04
CA LYS A 184 0.74 -10.91 -29.49
C LYS A 184 0.32 -11.92 -30.55
N TYR A 185 -0.19 -11.46 -31.69
CA TYR A 185 -0.71 -12.31 -32.77
C TYR A 185 0.33 -12.58 -33.85
N THR A 186 1.11 -11.56 -34.23
CA THR A 186 2.11 -11.69 -35.30
C THR A 186 3.52 -11.96 -34.79
N ASN A 187 3.76 -11.75 -33.49
CA ASN A 187 5.08 -11.82 -32.85
C ASN A 187 6.10 -10.83 -33.42
N GLU A 188 5.63 -9.80 -34.13
CA GLU A 188 6.47 -8.75 -34.71
C GLU A 188 6.89 -7.72 -33.65
N PRO A 189 8.13 -7.22 -33.70
CA PRO A 189 8.58 -6.16 -32.78
C PRO A 189 7.78 -4.87 -32.93
N LEU A 190 7.36 -4.32 -31.80
CA LEU A 190 6.68 -3.04 -31.69
C LEU A 190 7.61 -2.01 -31.06
N THR A 191 7.59 -0.78 -31.59
CA THR A 191 8.17 0.36 -30.89
C THR A 191 7.38 0.63 -29.60
N ILE A 192 8.01 1.29 -28.61
CA ILE A 192 7.33 1.67 -27.36
C ILE A 192 6.04 2.46 -27.66
N ASP A 193 6.07 3.41 -28.60
CA ASP A 193 4.90 4.21 -28.94
C ASP A 193 3.78 3.38 -29.59
N GLN A 194 4.13 2.40 -30.46
CA GLN A 194 3.15 1.48 -31.05
C GLN A 194 2.55 0.53 -30.02
N ALA A 195 3.38 -0.03 -29.14
CA ALA A 195 2.94 -0.92 -28.08
C ALA A 195 2.05 -0.17 -27.08
N TYR A 196 2.43 1.05 -26.71
CA TYR A 196 1.65 1.92 -25.82
C TYR A 196 0.31 2.32 -26.47
N ALA A 197 0.29 2.67 -27.76
CA ALA A 197 -0.93 3.00 -28.49
C ALA A 197 -1.94 1.83 -28.51
N ARG A 198 -1.45 0.61 -28.70
CA ARG A 198 -2.27 -0.62 -28.70
C ARG A 198 -2.78 -0.91 -27.28
N PHE A 199 -1.89 -0.86 -26.29
CA PHE A 199 -2.25 -1.08 -24.90
C PHE A 199 -3.24 -0.03 -24.36
N GLU A 200 -3.09 1.25 -24.69
CA GLU A 200 -4.01 2.32 -24.23
C GLU A 200 -5.43 2.10 -24.78
N LYS A 201 -5.55 1.67 -26.04
CA LYS A 201 -6.83 1.34 -26.68
C LYS A 201 -7.44 0.05 -26.13
N GLU A 202 -6.59 -0.89 -25.77
CA GLU A 202 -7.00 -2.18 -25.26
C GLU A 202 -7.37 -2.18 -23.78
N SER A 203 -6.62 -1.43 -22.95
CA SER A 203 -6.54 -1.63 -21.49
C SER A 203 -7.94 -1.82 -20.91
N PRO A 204 -8.33 -3.06 -20.57
CA PRO A 204 -9.69 -3.35 -20.17
C PRO A 204 -10.04 -2.52 -18.94
N ARG A 205 -9.05 -2.33 -18.05
CA ARG A 205 -9.17 -1.64 -16.77
C ARG A 205 -9.33 -0.11 -16.86
N LYS A 206 -9.16 0.54 -18.04
CA LYS A 206 -9.35 2.00 -18.25
C LYS A 206 -8.91 2.85 -17.05
N LYS A 207 -7.60 2.91 -16.79
CA LYS A 207 -7.02 3.57 -15.61
C LYS A 207 -7.38 5.05 -15.55
N ASN A 208 -8.00 5.48 -14.45
CA ASN A 208 -8.41 6.87 -14.24
C ASN A 208 -7.36 7.63 -13.43
N TYR A 209 -6.20 7.93 -14.04
CA TYR A 209 -5.08 8.60 -13.37
C TYR A 209 -5.45 9.96 -12.77
N LEU A 210 -6.19 10.79 -13.52
CA LEU A 210 -6.61 12.11 -13.05
C LEU A 210 -7.56 12.02 -11.85
N ARG A 211 -8.55 11.12 -11.92
CA ARG A 211 -9.49 10.89 -10.80
C ARG A 211 -8.74 10.38 -9.57
N THR A 212 -7.84 9.43 -9.75
CA THR A 212 -6.97 8.90 -8.69
C THR A 212 -6.16 10.01 -8.03
N GLY A 213 -5.47 10.84 -8.83
CA GLY A 213 -4.68 11.96 -8.31
C GLY A 213 -5.53 12.99 -7.56
N ILE A 214 -6.74 13.30 -8.04
CA ILE A 214 -7.68 14.19 -7.36
C ILE A 214 -8.15 13.58 -6.04
N GLU A 215 -8.58 12.32 -6.04
CA GLU A 215 -9.06 11.62 -4.83
C GLU A 215 -7.96 11.56 -3.75
N ILE A 216 -6.74 11.15 -4.13
CA ILE A 216 -5.57 11.14 -3.23
C ILE A 216 -5.26 12.57 -2.75
N GLY A 217 -5.28 13.56 -3.63
CA GLY A 217 -5.04 14.96 -3.27
C GLY A 217 -6.06 15.50 -2.27
N VAL A 218 -7.34 15.15 -2.44
CA VAL A 218 -8.41 15.48 -1.48
C VAL A 218 -8.17 14.79 -0.13
N MET A 219 -7.81 13.51 -0.13
CA MET A 219 -7.51 12.77 1.10
C MET A 219 -6.31 13.38 1.85
N LEU A 220 -5.20 13.65 1.16
CA LEU A 220 -4.02 14.28 1.75
C LEU A 220 -4.34 15.69 2.27
N SER A 221 -5.14 16.47 1.53
CA SER A 221 -5.55 17.81 1.95
C SER A 221 -6.46 17.77 3.18
N ALA A 222 -7.40 16.82 3.24
CA ALA A 222 -8.27 16.63 4.39
C ALA A 222 -7.48 16.18 5.63
N ALA A 223 -6.56 15.22 5.46
CA ALA A 223 -5.66 14.78 6.51
C ALA A 223 -4.77 15.92 7.01
N LEU A 224 -4.23 16.76 6.11
CA LEU A 224 -3.45 17.95 6.47
C LEU A 224 -4.30 18.96 7.26
N GLY A 225 -5.56 19.15 6.88
CA GLY A 225 -6.51 19.98 7.63
C GLY A 225 -6.78 19.45 9.05
N ILE A 226 -6.89 18.14 9.22
CA ILE A 226 -7.04 17.48 10.53
C ILE A 226 -5.75 17.64 11.34
N TYR A 227 -4.59 17.40 10.73
CA TYR A 227 -3.26 17.59 11.33
C TYR A 227 -3.11 19.01 11.89
N TYR A 228 -3.38 20.05 11.08
CA TYR A 228 -3.27 21.43 11.55
C TYR A 228 -4.35 21.81 12.56
N LYS A 229 -5.55 21.23 12.51
CA LYS A 229 -6.58 21.43 13.55
C LYS A 229 -6.11 20.91 14.91
N ASN A 230 -5.31 19.84 14.92
CA ASN A 230 -4.78 19.20 16.12
C ASN A 230 -3.35 19.66 16.46
N LEU A 231 -2.93 20.85 16.00
CA LEU A 231 -1.60 21.43 16.22
C LEU A 231 -1.09 21.33 17.68
N ALA A 232 -1.97 21.47 18.68
CA ALA A 232 -1.54 21.40 20.08
C ALA A 232 -1.04 20.00 20.49
N TYR A 233 -1.53 18.94 19.85
CA TYR A 233 -1.05 17.57 20.04
C TYR A 233 0.27 17.36 19.29
N ASN A 234 0.29 17.68 17.99
CA ASN A 234 1.42 17.37 17.11
C ASN A 234 2.65 18.25 17.37
N ARG A 235 2.48 19.46 17.93
CA ARG A 235 3.60 20.37 18.25
C ARG A 235 4.63 19.76 19.21
N GLN A 236 4.27 18.73 19.97
CA GLN A 236 5.20 18.01 20.85
C GLN A 236 6.30 17.31 20.07
N ASP A 237 6.04 16.99 18.80
CA ASP A 237 6.91 16.23 17.92
C ASP A 237 7.48 17.11 16.77
N PHE A 238 7.46 18.44 16.92
CA PHE A 238 8.04 19.35 15.93
C PHE A 238 9.55 19.53 16.14
N ASP A 239 10.34 19.00 15.23
CA ASP A 239 11.80 19.06 15.25
C ASP A 239 12.38 20.11 14.31
N TYR A 240 11.66 20.45 13.23
CA TYR A 240 12.24 21.21 12.12
C TYR A 240 11.36 22.39 11.65
N ALA A 241 12.01 23.46 11.22
CA ALA A 241 11.38 24.44 10.35
C ALA A 241 11.27 23.91 8.91
N LEU A 242 10.35 24.44 8.10
CA LEU A 242 10.05 23.97 6.73
C LEU A 242 11.29 23.68 5.86
N GLY A 243 12.18 24.66 5.70
CA GLY A 243 13.36 24.50 4.84
C GLY A 243 14.36 23.48 5.39
N GLU A 244 14.54 23.46 6.71
CA GLU A 244 15.43 22.52 7.39
C GLU A 244 14.91 21.09 7.32
N GLY A 245 13.61 20.88 7.60
CA GLY A 245 12.97 19.57 7.59
C GLY A 245 13.03 18.94 6.20
N ILE A 246 12.67 19.69 5.15
CA ILE A 246 12.78 19.20 3.78
C ILE A 246 14.22 18.81 3.43
N ARG A 247 15.21 19.65 3.77
CA ARG A 247 16.63 19.36 3.52
C ARG A 247 17.06 18.08 4.23
N LYS A 248 16.79 17.96 5.53
CA LYS A 248 17.20 16.82 6.35
C LYS A 248 16.53 15.51 5.93
N LYS A 249 15.27 15.55 5.48
CA LYS A 249 14.59 14.37 4.90
C LYS A 249 15.26 13.96 3.58
N LEU A 250 15.59 14.91 2.71
CA LEU A 250 16.27 14.63 1.42
C LEU A 250 17.72 14.14 1.58
N THR A 251 18.45 14.62 2.59
CA THR A 251 19.81 14.14 2.87
C THR A 251 19.85 12.83 3.65
N GLY A 252 18.69 12.35 4.13
CA GLY A 252 18.55 11.14 4.94
C GLY A 252 18.88 11.34 6.43
N GLU A 253 19.21 12.55 6.85
CA GLU A 253 19.51 12.90 8.25
C GLU A 253 18.29 12.69 9.17
N ALA A 254 17.10 13.04 8.68
CA ALA A 254 15.83 12.95 9.40
C ALA A 254 15.01 11.69 9.06
N ILE A 255 15.61 10.66 8.44
CA ILE A 255 14.95 9.36 8.25
C ILE A 255 15.17 8.55 9.53
N LEU A 256 14.13 8.45 10.35
CA LEU A 256 14.15 7.89 11.71
C LEU A 256 12.86 7.13 12.00
N PHE A 257 12.87 6.28 13.02
CA PHE A 257 11.62 5.77 13.60
C PHE A 257 11.01 6.86 14.49
N ASP A 258 9.69 7.02 14.43
CA ASP A 258 8.97 7.89 15.35
C ASP A 258 8.63 7.16 16.67
N ASP A 259 8.04 7.91 17.60
CA ASP A 259 7.51 7.42 18.87
C ASP A 259 6.00 7.72 19.01
N ASN A 260 5.30 7.63 17.88
CA ASN A 260 3.85 7.79 17.80
C ASN A 260 3.12 6.76 18.66
N ASP A 261 1.89 7.07 19.09
CA ASP A 261 1.08 6.07 19.77
C ASP A 261 0.59 4.97 18.81
N LYS A 262 0.12 3.85 19.36
CA LYS A 262 -0.33 2.71 18.53
C LYS A 262 -1.50 3.07 17.60
N PHE A 263 -2.37 4.00 18.00
CA PHE A 263 -3.56 4.36 17.21
C PHE A 263 -3.18 5.20 15.99
N ALA A 264 -2.20 6.09 16.13
CA ALA A 264 -1.61 6.79 14.99
C ALA A 264 -1.02 5.79 13.99
N ASN A 265 -0.20 4.84 14.44
CA ASN A 265 0.38 3.79 13.58
C ASN A 265 -0.67 2.90 12.88
N VAL A 266 -1.76 2.54 13.57
CA VAL A 266 -2.91 1.84 12.95
C VAL A 266 -3.63 2.75 11.96
N GLY A 267 -3.72 4.05 12.27
CA GLY A 267 -4.23 5.08 11.37
C GLY A 267 -3.42 5.17 10.07
N HIS A 268 -2.10 5.04 10.13
CA HIS A 268 -1.21 4.97 8.97
C HIS A 268 -1.51 3.74 8.09
N ILE A 269 -1.71 2.56 8.68
CA ILE A 269 -2.18 1.39 7.93
C ILE A 269 -3.51 1.70 7.21
N PHE A 270 -4.47 2.30 7.93
CA PHE A 270 -5.77 2.64 7.36
C PHE A 270 -5.68 3.69 6.23
N ALA A 271 -4.82 4.70 6.37
CA ALA A 271 -4.53 5.65 5.30
C ALA A 271 -3.98 4.93 4.06
N GLY A 272 -3.09 3.96 4.26
CA GLY A 272 -2.58 3.10 3.20
C GLY A 272 -3.69 2.29 2.51
N VAL A 273 -4.65 1.74 3.28
CA VAL A 273 -5.81 1.04 2.71
C VAL A 273 -6.60 1.98 1.80
N LEU A 274 -6.84 3.23 2.22
CA LEU A 274 -7.55 4.23 1.42
C LEU A 274 -6.78 4.57 0.14
N TYR A 275 -5.47 4.86 0.23
CA TYR A 275 -4.66 5.18 -0.94
C TYR A 275 -4.62 4.03 -1.95
N TYR A 276 -4.39 2.81 -1.44
CA TYR A 276 -4.39 1.60 -2.24
C TYR A 276 -5.75 1.37 -2.92
N GLN A 277 -6.85 1.42 -2.16
CA GLN A 277 -8.19 1.19 -2.69
C GLN A 277 -8.60 2.27 -3.69
N THR A 278 -8.22 3.52 -3.49
CA THR A 278 -8.44 4.60 -4.47
C THR A 278 -7.81 4.25 -5.81
N ALA A 279 -6.54 3.86 -5.85
CA ALA A 279 -5.92 3.41 -7.10
C ALA A 279 -6.62 2.16 -7.66
N ARG A 280 -6.88 1.15 -6.82
CA ARG A 280 -7.46 -0.13 -7.25
C ARG A 280 -8.89 0.04 -7.81
N ALA A 281 -9.69 0.91 -7.20
CA ALA A 281 -11.04 1.29 -7.64
C ALA A 281 -11.06 2.19 -8.88
N ASN A 282 -9.90 2.68 -9.33
CA ASN A 282 -9.73 3.47 -10.54
C ASN A 282 -9.06 2.69 -11.68
N GLY A 283 -8.96 1.36 -11.55
CA GLY A 283 -8.49 0.46 -12.62
C GLY A 283 -6.99 0.12 -12.56
N PHE A 284 -6.26 0.55 -11.54
CA PHE A 284 -4.87 0.15 -11.34
C PHE A 284 -4.80 -1.31 -10.90
N ASN A 285 -3.71 -1.99 -11.24
CA ASN A 285 -3.48 -3.36 -10.77
C ASN A 285 -2.91 -3.41 -9.34
N SER A 286 -2.71 -4.61 -8.81
CA SER A 286 -2.29 -4.83 -7.43
C SER A 286 -0.96 -4.13 -7.10
N LEU A 287 0.06 -4.31 -7.95
CA LEU A 287 1.38 -3.69 -7.76
C LEU A 287 1.34 -2.17 -7.95
N GLU A 288 0.62 -1.68 -8.95
CA GLU A 288 0.51 -0.25 -9.21
C GLU A 288 -0.20 0.48 -8.08
N SER A 289 -1.27 -0.11 -7.53
CA SER A 289 -1.96 0.43 -6.36
C SER A 289 -1.06 0.46 -5.12
N PHE A 290 -0.19 -0.54 -4.94
CA PHE A 290 0.84 -0.50 -3.90
C PHE A 290 1.82 0.67 -4.11
N LEU A 291 2.30 0.88 -5.34
CA LEU A 291 3.21 1.99 -5.66
C LEU A 291 2.54 3.35 -5.44
N VAL A 292 1.25 3.49 -5.76
CA VAL A 292 0.47 4.71 -5.43
C VAL A 292 0.42 4.89 -3.92
N SER A 293 0.07 3.86 -3.15
CA SER A 293 0.05 3.94 -1.68
C SER A 293 1.41 4.31 -1.08
N PHE A 294 2.50 3.76 -1.63
CA PHE A 294 3.87 4.09 -1.23
C PHE A 294 4.23 5.55 -1.51
N ALA A 295 3.90 6.03 -2.72
CA ALA A 295 4.14 7.41 -3.11
C ALA A 295 3.29 8.40 -2.29
N SER A 296 2.04 8.04 -1.98
CA SER A 296 1.16 8.84 -1.11
C SER A 296 1.67 8.91 0.33
N SER A 297 2.17 7.80 0.88
CA SER A 297 2.84 7.78 2.19
C SER A 297 4.06 8.70 2.19
N ALA A 298 4.94 8.57 1.21
CA ALA A 298 6.12 9.43 1.14
C ALA A 298 5.74 10.90 0.95
N ALA A 299 4.71 11.20 0.16
CA ALA A 299 4.20 12.55 -0.01
C ALA A 299 3.67 13.12 1.31
N TRP A 300 2.96 12.33 2.12
CA TRP A 300 2.54 12.71 3.47
C TRP A 300 3.73 13.10 4.34
N GLU A 301 4.75 12.23 4.41
CA GLU A 301 5.98 12.50 5.17
C GLU A 301 6.65 13.81 4.74
N PHE A 302 6.64 14.15 3.45
CA PHE A 302 7.18 15.44 3.00
C PHE A 302 6.28 16.64 3.33
N LEU A 303 4.96 16.47 3.36
CA LEU A 303 4.01 17.51 3.77
C LEU A 303 4.10 17.79 5.28
N GLU A 304 4.42 16.77 6.08
CA GLU A 304 4.67 16.83 7.52
C GLU A 304 6.11 17.29 7.82
N TYR A 305 6.45 18.46 7.27
CA TYR A 305 7.83 18.95 7.26
C TYR A 305 8.41 19.24 8.64
N HIS A 306 7.58 19.41 9.67
CA HIS A 306 8.04 19.68 11.03
C HIS A 306 8.62 18.45 11.71
N GLU A 307 8.29 17.25 11.24
CA GLU A 307 8.64 15.99 11.91
C GLU A 307 9.72 15.24 11.13
N VAL A 308 10.15 14.08 11.64
CA VAL A 308 11.02 13.15 10.92
C VAL A 308 10.33 12.58 9.68
N PHE A 309 11.10 11.98 8.77
CA PHE A 309 10.53 11.05 7.80
C PHE A 309 10.44 9.69 8.49
N SER A 310 9.23 9.27 8.85
CA SER A 310 8.97 8.08 9.64
C SER A 310 9.23 6.80 8.84
N LEU A 311 10.22 6.03 9.28
CA LEU A 311 10.55 4.73 8.69
C LEU A 311 9.45 3.70 8.95
N ASN A 312 8.87 3.69 10.16
CA ASN A 312 7.76 2.80 10.48
C ASN A 312 6.54 3.12 9.62
N ASP A 313 6.20 4.38 9.40
CA ASP A 313 5.03 4.74 8.59
C ASP A 313 5.23 4.37 7.12
N GLN A 314 6.46 4.50 6.60
CA GLN A 314 6.79 4.06 5.23
C GLN A 314 6.81 2.53 5.06
N ILE A 315 6.71 1.75 6.15
CA ILE A 315 6.50 0.30 6.13
C ILE A 315 5.01 -0.01 6.33
N MET A 316 4.43 0.51 7.42
CA MET A 316 3.07 0.24 7.89
C MET A 316 2.02 0.72 6.89
N THR A 317 2.17 1.94 6.37
CA THR A 317 1.22 2.55 5.43
C THR A 317 1.15 1.76 4.12
N PRO A 318 2.23 1.63 3.31
CA PRO A 318 2.10 1.00 2.01
C PRO A 318 1.91 -0.52 2.08
N ILE A 319 2.63 -1.23 2.96
CA ILE A 319 2.55 -2.69 3.01
C ILE A 319 1.28 -3.14 3.75
N GLY A 320 0.99 -2.55 4.91
CA GLY A 320 -0.27 -2.81 5.61
C GLY A 320 -1.48 -2.41 4.78
N GLY A 321 -1.40 -1.24 4.11
CA GLY A 321 -2.40 -0.75 3.17
C GLY A 321 -2.62 -1.67 1.98
N TYR A 322 -1.55 -2.20 1.39
CA TYR A 322 -1.61 -3.20 0.32
C TYR A 322 -2.33 -4.47 0.75
N VAL A 323 -1.90 -5.08 1.86
CA VAL A 323 -2.43 -6.38 2.28
C VAL A 323 -3.92 -6.29 2.60
N ILE A 324 -4.31 -5.31 3.43
CA ILE A 324 -5.72 -5.14 3.83
C ILE A 324 -6.55 -4.58 2.66
N GLY A 325 -5.99 -3.63 1.90
CA GLY A 325 -6.65 -3.00 0.77
C GLY A 325 -6.95 -3.99 -0.37
N GLU A 326 -5.99 -4.84 -0.73
CA GLU A 326 -6.18 -5.85 -1.76
C GLU A 326 -7.13 -6.95 -1.29
N ALA A 327 -7.00 -7.43 -0.05
CA ALA A 327 -7.94 -8.39 0.51
C ALA A 327 -9.37 -7.84 0.45
N SER A 328 -9.58 -6.61 0.93
CA SER A 328 -10.87 -5.92 0.90
C SER A 328 -11.41 -5.75 -0.52
N TYR A 329 -10.57 -5.33 -1.48
CA TYR A 329 -10.97 -5.19 -2.88
C TYR A 329 -11.44 -6.52 -3.50
N GLN A 330 -10.67 -7.59 -3.31
CA GLN A 330 -11.00 -8.91 -3.87
C GLN A 330 -12.26 -9.50 -3.23
N ILE A 331 -12.44 -9.30 -1.92
CA ILE A 331 -13.66 -9.67 -1.19
C ILE A 331 -14.87 -8.91 -1.73
N SER A 332 -14.76 -7.58 -1.88
CA SER A 332 -15.83 -6.76 -2.45
C SER A 332 -16.19 -7.21 -3.88
N CYS A 333 -15.21 -7.45 -4.74
CA CYS A 333 -15.47 -7.98 -6.08
C CYS A 333 -16.15 -9.36 -6.06
N ALA A 334 -15.75 -10.27 -5.15
CA ALA A 334 -16.37 -11.58 -5.00
C ALA A 334 -17.84 -11.48 -4.58
N LEU A 335 -18.14 -10.61 -3.62
CA LEU A 335 -19.50 -10.35 -3.16
C LEU A 335 -20.37 -9.71 -4.26
N LEU A 336 -19.82 -8.75 -5.02
CA LEU A 336 -20.52 -8.13 -6.16
C LEU A 336 -20.87 -9.16 -7.24
N ALA A 337 -19.96 -10.11 -7.51
CA ALA A 337 -20.17 -11.16 -8.50
C ALA A 337 -21.29 -12.15 -8.12
N LYS A 338 -21.68 -12.25 -6.84
CA LYS A 338 -22.86 -13.04 -6.41
C LYS A 338 -24.18 -12.43 -6.89
N GLY A 339 -24.21 -11.12 -7.17
CA GLY A 339 -25.40 -10.42 -7.66
C GLY A 339 -26.51 -10.19 -6.62
N THR A 340 -26.35 -10.65 -5.38
CA THR A 340 -27.36 -10.51 -4.31
C THR A 340 -27.34 -9.12 -3.67
N THR A 341 -28.48 -8.66 -3.16
CA THR A 341 -28.56 -7.36 -2.45
C THR A 341 -27.66 -7.32 -1.22
N ALA A 342 -27.68 -8.38 -0.41
CA ALA A 342 -26.83 -8.48 0.78
C ALA A 342 -25.32 -8.47 0.42
N GLY A 343 -24.95 -9.18 -0.65
CA GLY A 343 -23.57 -9.15 -1.15
C GLY A 343 -23.14 -7.77 -1.62
N LYS A 344 -23.99 -7.05 -2.36
CA LYS A 344 -23.70 -5.68 -2.81
C LYS A 344 -23.53 -4.70 -1.65
N VAL A 345 -24.43 -4.75 -0.65
CA VAL A 345 -24.34 -3.90 0.55
C VAL A 345 -23.02 -4.16 1.26
N LEU A 346 -22.70 -5.43 1.57
CA LEU A 346 -21.46 -5.77 2.26
C LEU A 346 -20.22 -5.38 1.45
N ALA A 347 -20.23 -5.60 0.12
CA ALA A 347 -19.13 -5.25 -0.75
C ALA A 347 -18.80 -3.75 -0.71
N TYR A 348 -19.81 -2.88 -0.76
CA TYR A 348 -19.61 -1.44 -0.73
C TYR A 348 -19.35 -0.90 0.69
N SER A 349 -19.76 -1.61 1.74
CA SER A 349 -19.33 -1.30 3.10
C SER A 349 -17.84 -1.59 3.33
N ILE A 350 -17.33 -2.67 2.75
CA ILE A 350 -15.90 -3.06 2.85
C ILE A 350 -15.02 -2.15 1.98
N ASN A 351 -15.51 -1.74 0.81
CA ASN A 351 -14.80 -0.86 -0.12
C ASN A 351 -15.73 0.27 -0.60
N PRO A 352 -15.90 1.33 0.21
CA PRO A 352 -16.78 2.44 -0.13
C PRO A 352 -16.28 3.26 -1.32
N GLY A 353 -14.96 3.36 -1.51
CA GLY A 353 -14.36 4.05 -2.67
C GLY A 353 -14.77 3.40 -3.99
N LEU A 354 -14.76 2.07 -4.05
CA LEU A 354 -15.27 1.30 -5.19
C LEU A 354 -16.76 1.60 -5.45
N GLY A 355 -17.58 1.64 -4.41
CA GLY A 355 -19.01 1.95 -4.52
C GLY A 355 -19.28 3.36 -5.03
N LEU A 356 -18.54 4.34 -4.53
CA LEU A 356 -18.63 5.74 -4.97
C LEU A 356 -18.24 5.88 -6.45
N ASN A 357 -17.13 5.28 -6.87
CA ASN A 357 -16.66 5.38 -8.25
C ASN A 357 -17.63 4.70 -9.22
N HIS A 358 -18.16 3.53 -8.88
CA HIS A 358 -19.24 2.90 -9.64
C HIS A 358 -20.47 3.80 -9.79
N ALA A 359 -20.87 4.50 -8.72
CA ALA A 359 -22.02 5.41 -8.78
C ALA A 359 -21.76 6.62 -9.69
N ILE A 360 -20.56 7.23 -9.61
CA ILE A 360 -20.15 8.34 -10.48
C ILE A 360 -20.14 7.90 -11.95
N ASP A 361 -19.52 6.76 -12.25
CA ASP A 361 -19.43 6.23 -13.62
C ASP A 361 -20.83 5.94 -14.20
N LYS A 362 -21.73 5.40 -13.37
CA LYS A 362 -23.12 5.16 -13.75
C LYS A 362 -23.86 6.45 -14.11
N ILE A 363 -23.66 7.53 -13.33
CA ILE A 363 -24.29 8.83 -13.59
C ILE A 363 -23.73 9.46 -14.88
N GLN A 364 -22.42 9.41 -15.08
CA GLN A 364 -21.75 10.09 -16.19
C GLN A 364 -21.89 9.34 -17.53
N THR A 365 -21.90 8.01 -17.51
CA THR A 365 -21.73 7.19 -18.72
C THR A 365 -22.72 6.03 -18.85
N GLY A 366 -23.66 5.89 -17.90
CA GLY A 366 -24.55 4.74 -17.79
C GLY A 366 -23.83 3.46 -17.33
N ASP A 367 -24.44 2.31 -17.57
CA ASP A 367 -23.87 1.01 -17.15
C ASP A 367 -22.62 0.59 -17.93
N LYS A 368 -22.23 1.36 -18.98
CA LYS A 368 -21.11 1.04 -19.87
C LYS A 368 -19.76 0.93 -19.12
N TYR A 369 -19.56 1.74 -18.08
CA TYR A 369 -18.34 1.73 -17.25
C TYR A 369 -18.61 1.51 -15.75
N ALA A 370 -19.87 1.39 -15.33
CA ALA A 370 -20.28 1.25 -13.92
C ALA A 370 -19.83 -0.05 -13.22
N SER A 371 -19.11 -0.93 -13.92
CA SER A 371 -18.58 -2.16 -13.35
C SER A 371 -17.09 -2.25 -13.63
N GLN A 372 -16.28 -2.23 -12.56
CA GLN A 372 -14.85 -2.50 -12.64
C GLN A 372 -14.62 -3.83 -13.38
N PRO A 373 -13.93 -3.84 -14.53
CA PRO A 373 -13.69 -5.03 -15.34
C PRO A 373 -13.07 -6.18 -14.55
N ASP A 374 -12.23 -5.85 -13.56
CA ASP A 374 -11.61 -6.83 -12.68
C ASP A 374 -12.64 -7.60 -11.85
N CYS A 375 -13.69 -6.92 -11.34
CA CYS A 375 -14.76 -7.55 -10.57
C CYS A 375 -15.62 -8.52 -11.41
N LYS A 376 -15.54 -8.48 -12.75
CA LYS A 376 -16.22 -9.47 -13.64
C LYS A 376 -15.45 -10.77 -13.81
N LYS A 377 -14.15 -10.79 -13.50
CA LYS A 377 -13.33 -12.01 -13.63
C LYS A 377 -13.90 -13.14 -12.75
N PRO A 378 -13.86 -14.40 -13.21
CA PRO A 378 -14.31 -15.52 -12.40
C PRO A 378 -13.39 -15.71 -11.20
N ARG A 379 -13.99 -15.86 -10.01
CA ARG A 379 -13.26 -16.13 -8.76
C ARG A 379 -14.04 -17.09 -7.90
N TRP A 380 -13.31 -17.97 -7.21
CA TRP A 380 -13.87 -18.78 -6.15
C TRP A 380 -13.84 -18.00 -4.84
N SER A 381 -14.85 -18.17 -3.99
CA SER A 381 -14.91 -17.47 -2.72
C SER A 381 -15.66 -18.26 -1.64
N ASP A 382 -15.11 -18.27 -0.42
CA ASP A 382 -15.81 -18.63 0.82
C ASP A 382 -15.80 -17.40 1.71
N ILE A 383 -16.93 -16.70 1.79
CA ILE A 383 -17.06 -15.44 2.52
C ILE A 383 -18.17 -15.62 3.54
N SER A 384 -17.81 -15.55 4.81
CA SER A 384 -18.70 -15.79 5.93
C SER A 384 -18.67 -14.64 6.91
N VAL A 385 -19.84 -14.26 7.42
CA VAL A 385 -19.97 -13.43 8.62
C VAL A 385 -20.54 -14.28 9.75
N TYR A 386 -20.17 -13.99 10.99
CA TYR A 386 -20.62 -14.76 12.12
C TYR A 386 -20.84 -13.90 13.35
N VAL A 387 -21.86 -14.29 14.11
CA VAL A 387 -22.19 -13.70 15.41
C VAL A 387 -22.36 -14.83 16.43
N GLY A 388 -21.96 -14.61 17.66
CA GLY A 388 -22.08 -15.64 18.68
C GLY A 388 -21.76 -15.16 20.08
N LEU A 389 -21.59 -16.14 20.96
CA LEU A 389 -21.22 -15.93 22.35
C LEU A 389 -19.87 -16.58 22.62
N GLU A 390 -19.07 -15.90 23.41
CA GLU A 390 -17.80 -16.39 23.95
C GLU A 390 -17.91 -16.57 25.46
N LYS A 391 -17.33 -17.69 25.91
CA LYS A 391 -16.93 -17.87 27.30
C LYS A 391 -15.42 -17.87 27.36
N ASN A 392 -14.84 -16.90 28.06
CA ASN A 392 -13.41 -16.74 28.21
C ASN A 392 -12.96 -16.89 29.68
N GLN A 393 -11.65 -17.06 29.82
CA GLN A 393 -10.93 -16.87 31.08
C GLN A 393 -9.75 -15.95 30.78
N LYS A 394 -9.94 -14.63 30.92
CA LYS A 394 -8.89 -13.64 30.65
C LYS A 394 -7.88 -13.64 31.82
N PRO A 395 -6.55 -13.75 31.58
CA PRO A 395 -5.55 -13.73 32.65
C PRO A 395 -5.54 -12.44 33.49
N PHE A 396 -6.03 -11.34 32.91
CA PHE A 396 -5.97 -9.98 33.46
C PHE A 396 -7.34 -9.45 33.97
N LYS A 397 -8.43 -10.21 33.80
CA LYS A 397 -9.74 -9.94 34.41
C LYS A 397 -10.32 -11.23 34.99
N PRO A 398 -10.35 -11.40 36.32
CA PRO A 398 -10.69 -12.68 36.96
C PRO A 398 -12.18 -13.07 36.90
N THR A 399 -13.08 -12.23 36.38
CA THR A 399 -14.49 -12.57 36.18
C THR A 399 -14.74 -13.12 34.78
N ALA A 400 -15.22 -14.37 34.69
CA ALA A 400 -15.70 -14.96 33.45
C ALA A 400 -17.02 -14.28 33.05
N GLU A 401 -16.96 -13.34 32.12
CA GLU A 401 -18.14 -12.72 31.53
C GLU A 401 -18.44 -13.39 30.18
N ASN A 402 -19.72 -13.67 29.92
CA ASN A 402 -20.14 -14.05 28.57
C ASN A 402 -20.06 -12.79 27.70
N THR A 403 -19.19 -12.80 26.69
CA THR A 403 -19.06 -11.71 25.73
C THR A 403 -19.67 -12.10 24.39
N TYR A 404 -19.93 -11.13 23.52
CA TYR A 404 -20.32 -11.44 22.15
C TYR A 404 -19.08 -11.67 21.28
N VAL A 405 -19.26 -12.44 20.21
CA VAL A 405 -18.30 -12.54 19.12
C VAL A 405 -18.97 -12.02 17.87
N LEU A 406 -18.32 -11.08 17.20
CA LEU A 406 -18.67 -10.65 15.84
C LEU A 406 -17.44 -10.85 14.96
N GLY A 407 -17.62 -11.48 13.80
CA GLY A 407 -16.51 -11.58 12.88
C GLY A 407 -16.89 -11.87 11.44
N MET A 408 -15.87 -11.79 10.60
CA MET A 408 -15.89 -12.06 9.19
C MET A 408 -14.67 -12.87 8.82
N SER A 409 -14.86 -13.93 8.04
CA SER A 409 -13.78 -14.72 7.44
C SER A 409 -14.00 -14.79 5.94
N ALA A 410 -12.96 -14.56 5.16
CA ALA A 410 -13.04 -14.61 3.71
C ALA A 410 -11.80 -15.26 3.10
N ASP A 411 -12.02 -16.19 2.20
CA ASP A 411 -11.04 -16.66 1.23
C ASP A 411 -11.54 -16.33 -0.17
N VAL A 412 -10.67 -15.78 -1.01
CA VAL A 412 -10.95 -15.54 -2.43
C VAL A 412 -9.77 -16.04 -3.26
N VAL A 413 -10.06 -16.86 -4.26
CA VAL A 413 -9.06 -17.40 -5.19
C VAL A 413 -9.37 -16.90 -6.59
N ASN A 414 -8.41 -16.17 -7.18
CA ASN A 414 -8.50 -15.51 -8.48
C ASN A 414 -7.89 -16.37 -9.60
N ILE A 415 -8.07 -17.68 -9.49
CA ILE A 415 -7.56 -18.65 -10.46
C ILE A 415 -8.76 -19.26 -11.16
N GLU A 416 -8.83 -19.06 -12.48
CA GLU A 416 -9.90 -19.64 -13.28
C GLU A 416 -9.95 -21.17 -13.12
N ASN A 417 -11.15 -21.72 -13.02
CA ASN A 417 -11.40 -23.16 -12.86
C ASN A 417 -10.77 -23.81 -11.61
N TYR A 418 -10.46 -23.03 -10.58
CA TYR A 418 -10.14 -23.54 -9.25
C TYR A 418 -11.30 -24.35 -8.65
N ALA A 419 -10.99 -25.46 -7.97
CA ALA A 419 -11.95 -26.39 -7.39
C ALA A 419 -12.97 -26.95 -8.41
N LYS A 420 -12.55 -27.09 -9.68
CA LYS A 420 -13.34 -27.69 -10.77
C LYS A 420 -12.52 -28.77 -11.49
N PRO A 421 -13.18 -29.80 -12.06
CA PRO A 421 -12.51 -30.84 -12.83
C PRO A 421 -11.57 -30.30 -13.91
N GLY A 422 -10.49 -31.03 -14.16
CA GLY A 422 -9.49 -30.77 -15.19
C GLY A 422 -8.05 -30.91 -14.70
N HIS A 423 -7.13 -30.82 -15.66
CA HIS A 423 -5.69 -30.83 -15.43
C HIS A 423 -5.11 -29.51 -15.94
N GLU A 424 -4.37 -28.82 -15.09
CA GLU A 424 -3.80 -27.52 -15.43
C GLU A 424 -2.56 -27.27 -14.59
N ALA A 425 -1.56 -26.60 -15.19
CA ALA A 425 -0.44 -26.04 -14.48
C ALA A 425 -0.11 -24.68 -15.09
N LYS A 426 -0.05 -23.63 -14.28
CA LYS A 426 0.25 -22.27 -14.76
C LYS A 426 0.90 -21.42 -13.67
N MET A 427 1.60 -20.38 -14.13
CA MET A 427 2.02 -19.28 -13.28
C MET A 427 0.93 -18.20 -13.25
N VAL A 428 0.71 -17.63 -12.07
CA VAL A 428 -0.19 -16.51 -11.82
C VAL A 428 0.66 -15.36 -11.27
N TYR A 429 0.64 -14.21 -11.94
CA TYR A 429 1.52 -13.07 -11.65
C TYR A 429 0.80 -11.84 -11.08
N ASP A 430 -0.53 -11.86 -11.03
CA ASP A 430 -1.36 -10.91 -10.29
C ASP A 430 -1.88 -11.61 -9.01
N THR A 431 -2.63 -10.91 -8.15
CA THR A 431 -3.17 -11.45 -6.89
C THR A 431 -3.86 -12.81 -7.08
N ALA A 432 -3.20 -13.90 -6.69
CA ALA A 432 -3.67 -15.26 -6.91
C ALA A 432 -4.73 -15.68 -5.89
N MET A 433 -4.53 -15.28 -4.63
CA MET A 433 -5.43 -15.58 -3.52
C MET A 433 -5.32 -14.50 -2.45
N VAL A 434 -6.44 -14.19 -1.79
CA VAL A 434 -6.46 -13.44 -0.54
C VAL A 434 -7.17 -14.23 0.55
N LYS A 435 -6.77 -13.99 1.79
CA LYS A 435 -7.44 -14.46 3.01
C LYS A 435 -7.58 -13.30 3.98
N ALA A 436 -8.73 -13.20 4.63
CA ALA A 436 -8.98 -12.21 5.67
C ALA A 436 -9.79 -12.80 6.82
N LEU A 437 -9.43 -12.44 8.03
CA LEU A 437 -10.17 -12.70 9.27
C LEU A 437 -10.23 -11.40 10.06
N LEU A 438 -11.44 -10.97 10.38
CA LEU A 438 -11.71 -9.89 11.33
C LEU A 438 -12.61 -10.48 12.42
N GLU A 439 -12.18 -10.43 13.67
CA GLU A 439 -12.92 -10.96 14.82
C GLU A 439 -12.82 -9.96 15.96
N ASN A 440 -13.95 -9.62 16.58
CA ASN A 440 -14.01 -8.82 17.79
C ASN A 440 -14.74 -9.61 18.89
N ASN A 441 -14.12 -9.71 20.06
CA ASN A 441 -14.59 -10.48 21.20
C ASN A 441 -14.79 -9.55 22.42
N GLY A 442 -15.94 -8.90 22.55
CA GLY A 442 -16.10 -7.78 23.51
C GLY A 442 -17.47 -7.65 24.16
N GLY A 443 -17.55 -6.80 25.18
CA GLY A 443 -18.80 -6.32 25.81
C GLY A 443 -18.89 -4.78 25.70
N ASP A 444 -17.78 -4.09 25.95
CA ASP A 444 -17.62 -2.63 25.80
C ASP A 444 -16.62 -2.29 24.66
N GLY A 445 -17.12 -1.84 23.51
CA GLY A 445 -16.29 -1.33 22.40
C GLY A 445 -15.51 -2.39 21.59
N MET A 446 -14.36 -1.99 21.01
CA MET A 446 -13.44 -2.85 20.24
C MET A 446 -12.31 -3.43 21.11
N GLY A 447 -12.64 -3.88 22.32
CA GLY A 447 -11.65 -4.24 23.35
C GLY A 447 -10.93 -5.59 23.17
N ASP A 448 -11.16 -6.34 22.09
CA ASP A 448 -10.42 -7.58 21.77
C ASP A 448 -10.50 -7.82 20.26
N LEU A 449 -9.70 -7.07 19.51
CA LEU A 449 -9.71 -7.06 18.06
C LEU A 449 -8.61 -7.98 17.51
N LYS A 450 -9.02 -8.91 16.65
CA LYS A 450 -8.14 -9.77 15.86
C LYS A 450 -8.34 -9.50 14.38
N LEU A 451 -7.28 -9.08 13.71
CA LEU A 451 -7.21 -8.91 12.27
C LEU A 451 -6.09 -9.79 11.71
N ILE A 452 -6.40 -10.60 10.71
CA ILE A 452 -5.41 -11.31 9.89
C ILE A 452 -5.78 -11.06 8.44
N ALA A 453 -4.82 -10.63 7.64
CA ALA A 453 -4.99 -10.56 6.20
C ALA A 453 -3.75 -11.13 5.50
N GLN A 454 -3.94 -11.82 4.39
CA GLN A 454 -2.88 -12.42 3.59
C GLN A 454 -3.18 -12.22 2.11
N VAL A 455 -2.14 -11.91 1.34
CA VAL A 455 -2.21 -11.78 -0.12
C VAL A 455 -1.11 -12.65 -0.73
N THR A 456 -1.48 -13.59 -1.58
CA THR A 456 -0.55 -14.32 -2.43
C THR A 456 -0.40 -13.55 -3.75
N MET A 457 0.75 -12.88 -3.89
CA MET A 457 1.07 -11.94 -4.98
C MET A 457 1.27 -12.66 -6.31
N ALA A 458 1.99 -13.77 -6.27
CA ALA A 458 2.28 -14.61 -7.42
C ALA A 458 2.34 -16.06 -6.98
N ALA A 459 1.90 -16.97 -7.84
CA ALA A 459 1.85 -18.39 -7.51
C ALA A 459 2.05 -19.30 -8.72
N TYR A 460 2.69 -20.43 -8.47
CA TYR A 460 2.56 -21.62 -9.29
C TYR A 460 1.30 -22.38 -8.86
N TYR A 461 0.38 -22.54 -9.80
CA TYR A 461 -0.83 -23.32 -9.63
C TYR A 461 -0.74 -24.63 -10.41
N LYS A 462 -1.09 -25.74 -9.76
CA LYS A 462 -1.20 -27.06 -10.39
C LYS A 462 -2.42 -27.78 -9.88
N LYS A 463 -3.24 -28.30 -10.79
CA LYS A 463 -4.36 -29.16 -10.46
C LYS A 463 -4.38 -30.45 -11.25
N ASN A 464 -4.90 -31.48 -10.61
CA ASN A 464 -5.30 -32.73 -11.21
C ASN A 464 -6.57 -33.17 -10.48
N VAL A 465 -7.73 -32.73 -10.99
CA VAL A 465 -9.03 -32.99 -10.38
C VAL A 465 -9.92 -33.72 -11.37
N GLU A 466 -10.35 -34.91 -11.00
CA GLU A 466 -11.29 -35.73 -11.73
C GLU A 466 -12.64 -35.75 -11.01
N GLN A 467 -13.68 -36.19 -11.72
CA GLN A 467 -14.98 -36.44 -11.14
C GLN A 467 -15.31 -37.92 -11.27
N ASP A 468 -15.69 -38.57 -10.17
CA ASP A 468 -16.05 -39.99 -10.18
C ASP A 468 -17.48 -40.24 -10.69
N ALA A 469 -17.86 -41.52 -10.81
CA ALA A 469 -19.16 -41.94 -11.29
C ALA A 469 -20.36 -41.44 -10.45
N HIS A 470 -20.12 -41.01 -9.20
CA HIS A 470 -21.13 -40.44 -8.30
C HIS A 470 -21.10 -38.92 -8.29
N GLY A 471 -20.32 -38.29 -9.17
CA GLY A 471 -20.18 -36.84 -9.26
C GLY A 471 -19.25 -36.24 -8.21
N GLN A 472 -18.51 -37.04 -7.43
CA GLN A 472 -17.61 -36.56 -6.39
C GLN A 472 -16.23 -36.23 -6.97
N LEU A 473 -15.61 -35.16 -6.49
CA LEU A 473 -14.26 -34.80 -6.91
C LEU A 473 -13.23 -35.77 -6.34
N ARG A 474 -12.19 -36.07 -7.13
CA ARG A 474 -11.02 -36.85 -6.74
C ARG A 474 -9.76 -36.18 -7.27
N GLY A 475 -8.71 -36.12 -6.46
CA GLY A 475 -7.42 -35.56 -6.86
C GLY A 475 -7.04 -34.35 -6.02
N TYR A 476 -6.38 -33.35 -6.61
CA TYR A 476 -5.85 -32.22 -5.85
C TYR A 476 -5.80 -30.90 -6.64
N ASP A 477 -5.86 -29.79 -5.89
CA ASP A 477 -5.44 -28.45 -6.30
C ASP A 477 -4.27 -28.01 -5.42
N LEU A 478 -3.24 -27.42 -6.02
CA LEU A 478 -2.05 -26.92 -5.32
C LEU A 478 -1.71 -25.50 -5.78
N ILE A 479 -1.59 -24.59 -4.83
CA ILE A 479 -1.12 -23.22 -5.01
C ILE A 479 0.15 -23.06 -4.17
N LEU A 480 1.27 -22.75 -4.81
CA LEU A 480 2.55 -22.43 -4.15
C LEU A 480 2.95 -21.02 -4.58
N GLY A 481 3.11 -20.11 -3.64
CA GLY A 481 3.31 -18.71 -3.98
C GLY A 481 4.23 -17.95 -3.04
N VAL A 482 4.42 -16.70 -3.40
CA VAL A 482 5.01 -15.66 -2.56
C VAL A 482 3.92 -14.66 -2.23
N GLY A 483 3.98 -14.12 -1.01
CA GLY A 483 2.94 -13.23 -0.54
C GLY A 483 3.37 -12.35 0.61
N SER A 484 2.46 -11.48 1.01
CA SER A 484 2.57 -10.62 2.19
C SER A 484 1.34 -10.84 3.08
N GLY A 485 1.38 -10.31 4.29
CA GLY A 485 0.33 -10.47 5.27
C GLY A 485 0.38 -9.39 6.35
N THR A 486 -0.60 -9.42 7.22
CA THR A 486 -0.58 -8.69 8.48
C THR A 486 -1.34 -9.49 9.53
N THR A 487 -0.88 -9.41 10.77
CA THR A 487 -1.62 -9.89 11.93
C THR A 487 -1.65 -8.77 12.96
N PHE A 488 -2.82 -8.49 13.52
CA PHE A 488 -3.00 -7.47 14.52
C PHE A 488 -3.91 -8.00 15.62
N HIS A 489 -3.41 -8.01 16.83
CA HIS A 489 -4.14 -8.39 18.03
C HIS A 489 -4.07 -7.23 19.00
N ASP A 490 -5.22 -6.68 19.39
CA ASP A 490 -5.35 -5.67 20.45
C ASP A 490 -6.34 -6.17 21.48
N ARG A 491 -5.86 -6.46 22.70
CA ARG A 491 -6.65 -7.09 23.77
C ARG A 491 -7.34 -6.10 24.71
N GLY A 492 -7.30 -4.82 24.38
CA GLY A 492 -7.91 -3.75 25.16
C GLY A 492 -7.34 -3.63 26.57
N GLY A 493 -7.53 -2.47 27.18
CA GLY A 493 -7.19 -2.21 28.57
C GLY A 493 -8.02 -1.05 29.08
N ASP A 494 -8.29 -1.00 30.38
CA ASP A 494 -8.77 0.24 30.98
C ASP A 494 -7.65 1.28 30.83
N LYS A 495 -7.96 2.51 30.40
CA LYS A 495 -6.96 3.57 30.12
C LYS A 495 -6.12 3.93 31.35
N GLN A 496 -6.54 3.49 32.54
CA GLN A 496 -5.82 3.63 33.82
C GLN A 496 -5.16 2.33 34.32
N SER A 497 -5.32 1.21 33.63
CA SER A 497 -4.74 -0.08 34.01
C SER A 497 -3.49 -0.40 33.19
N GLY A 498 -2.41 -0.83 33.83
CA GLY A 498 -1.20 -1.35 33.17
C GLY A 498 -1.40 -2.69 32.45
N HIS A 499 -2.59 -2.96 31.91
CA HIS A 499 -3.05 -4.26 31.41
C HIS A 499 -3.42 -4.29 29.92
N GLU A 500 -3.22 -3.19 29.19
CA GLU A 500 -3.33 -3.19 27.72
C GLU A 500 -2.23 -4.12 27.11
N ASP A 501 -2.60 -4.99 26.17
CA ASP A 501 -1.68 -5.83 25.38
C ASP A 501 -2.03 -5.74 23.90
N PHE A 502 -1.00 -5.61 23.07
CA PHE A 502 -1.14 -5.70 21.63
C PHE A 502 0.09 -6.30 20.97
N TYR A 503 -0.14 -7.00 19.86
CA TYR A 503 0.88 -7.63 19.04
C TYR A 503 0.50 -7.44 17.57
N GLY A 504 1.18 -6.51 16.91
CA GLY A 504 0.97 -6.19 15.49
C GLY A 504 2.19 -6.60 14.65
N THR A 505 1.94 -7.20 13.50
CA THR A 505 2.97 -7.53 12.50
C THR A 505 2.54 -7.10 11.11
N ILE A 506 3.45 -6.46 10.38
CA ILE A 506 3.42 -6.34 8.93
C ILE A 506 4.34 -7.42 8.39
N ASN A 507 3.76 -8.43 7.74
CA ASN A 507 4.48 -9.55 7.18
C ASN A 507 5.00 -9.14 5.79
N ILE A 508 6.24 -8.65 5.72
CA ILE A 508 6.83 -7.97 4.55
C ILE A 508 6.78 -8.87 3.31
N LEU A 509 7.31 -10.08 3.44
CA LEU A 509 7.33 -11.07 2.37
C LEU A 509 7.46 -12.48 2.97
N GLY A 510 6.85 -13.45 2.31
CA GLY A 510 6.86 -14.83 2.77
C GLY A 510 6.44 -15.83 1.70
N ALA A 511 6.67 -17.10 2.00
CA ALA A 511 6.20 -18.22 1.20
C ALA A 511 4.77 -18.60 1.63
N THR A 512 3.90 -18.87 0.66
CA THR A 512 2.53 -19.33 0.88
C THR A 512 2.28 -20.64 0.15
N ALA A 513 1.46 -21.50 0.74
CA ALA A 513 1.03 -22.75 0.15
C ALA A 513 -0.43 -23.04 0.52
N ARG A 514 -1.20 -23.50 -0.45
CA ARG A 514 -2.54 -24.07 -0.25
C ARG A 514 -2.67 -25.34 -1.05
N ALA A 515 -3.14 -26.40 -0.42
CA ALA A 515 -3.47 -27.65 -1.08
C ALA A 515 -4.90 -28.06 -0.72
N ASN A 516 -5.72 -28.38 -1.73
CA ASN A 516 -6.97 -29.11 -1.54
C ASN A 516 -6.79 -30.53 -2.05
N ILE A 517 -7.22 -31.51 -1.28
CA ILE A 517 -7.21 -32.92 -1.62
C ILE A 517 -8.65 -33.41 -1.58
N TYR A 518 -9.12 -33.91 -2.71
CA TYR A 518 -10.44 -34.51 -2.85
C TYR A 518 -10.31 -36.03 -2.82
N TYR A 519 -10.92 -36.66 -1.82
CA TYR A 519 -10.85 -38.11 -1.63
C TYR A 519 -12.12 -38.67 -1.01
N LYS A 520 -12.79 -39.61 -1.69
CA LYS A 520 -14.02 -40.29 -1.23
C LYS A 520 -15.09 -39.31 -0.70
N GLY A 521 -15.32 -38.22 -1.45
CA GLY A 521 -16.31 -37.20 -1.10
C GLY A 521 -15.91 -36.26 0.04
N MET A 522 -14.70 -36.39 0.56
CA MET A 522 -14.10 -35.48 1.53
C MET A 522 -13.21 -34.46 0.82
N ASN A 523 -13.28 -33.20 1.25
CA ASN A 523 -12.35 -32.15 0.87
C ASN A 523 -11.44 -31.84 2.05
N ILE A 524 -10.15 -32.19 1.93
CA ILE A 524 -9.12 -31.83 2.91
C ILE A 524 -8.36 -30.64 2.38
N GLN A 525 -8.32 -29.56 3.16
CA GLN A 525 -7.61 -28.34 2.82
C GLN A 525 -6.50 -28.09 3.83
N ALA A 526 -5.28 -27.92 3.33
CA ALA A 526 -4.11 -27.52 4.10
C ALA A 526 -3.58 -26.18 3.59
N GLU A 527 -3.25 -25.29 4.51
CA GLU A 527 -2.74 -23.95 4.23
C GLU A 527 -1.52 -23.66 5.11
N PHE A 528 -0.56 -22.96 4.54
CA PHE A 528 0.67 -22.56 5.22
C PHE A 528 1.14 -21.21 4.68
N GLY A 529 1.58 -20.34 5.58
CA GLY A 529 2.26 -19.09 5.29
C GLY A 529 3.38 -18.87 6.29
N PHE A 530 4.56 -18.53 5.81
CA PHE A 530 5.72 -18.19 6.64
C PHE A 530 6.35 -16.90 6.13
N TYR A 531 6.46 -15.92 7.02
CA TYR A 531 6.82 -14.55 6.65
C TYR A 531 7.94 -14.00 7.53
N GLY A 532 8.71 -13.07 6.96
CA GLY A 532 9.52 -12.12 7.72
C GLY A 532 8.71 -10.89 8.08
N ASP A 533 8.84 -10.42 9.32
CA ASP A 533 7.96 -9.42 9.90
C ASP A 533 8.69 -8.14 10.27
N PHE A 534 8.00 -7.02 10.08
CA PHE A 534 8.17 -5.82 10.89
C PHE A 534 7.06 -5.78 11.94
N ALA A 535 7.41 -5.59 13.21
CA ALA A 535 6.50 -5.77 14.33
C ALA A 535 6.38 -4.52 15.21
N MET A 536 5.17 -4.28 15.71
CA MET A 536 4.85 -3.29 16.73
C MET A 536 4.30 -4.04 17.93
N VAL A 537 5.11 -4.17 18.99
CA VAL A 537 4.81 -5.10 20.09
C VAL A 537 4.93 -4.41 21.42
N LYS A 538 3.85 -4.48 22.22
CA LYS A 538 3.93 -4.21 23.64
C LYS A 538 4.56 -5.42 24.33
N SER A 539 5.75 -5.25 24.89
CA SER A 539 6.44 -6.40 25.48
C SER A 539 5.66 -6.95 26.66
N TRP A 540 5.44 -8.26 26.66
CA TRP A 540 4.75 -8.94 27.76
C TRP A 540 5.56 -8.90 29.07
N ALA A 541 6.89 -8.69 28.98
CA ALA A 541 7.78 -8.55 30.13
C ALA A 541 7.97 -7.10 30.61
N LEU A 542 7.33 -6.10 29.97
CA LEU A 542 7.57 -4.68 30.24
C LEU A 542 7.37 -4.32 31.72
N ASN A 543 6.26 -4.76 32.33
CA ASN A 543 5.95 -4.44 33.73
C ASN A 543 6.97 -5.07 34.71
N ASP A 544 7.45 -6.30 34.43
CA ASP A 544 8.50 -6.95 35.25
C ASP A 544 9.85 -6.25 35.07
N PHE A 545 10.16 -5.84 33.84
CA PHE A 545 11.36 -5.04 33.54
C PHE A 545 11.34 -3.70 34.27
N GLU A 546 10.26 -2.94 34.18
CA GLU A 546 10.10 -1.64 34.86
C GLU A 546 10.22 -1.79 36.38
N ALA A 547 9.55 -2.78 36.96
CA ALA A 547 9.63 -3.05 38.41
C ALA A 547 11.06 -3.35 38.88
N ARG A 548 11.84 -4.10 38.10
CA ARG A 548 13.24 -4.41 38.41
C ARG A 548 14.18 -3.23 38.25
N ASN A 549 13.82 -2.25 37.44
CA ASN A 549 14.58 -1.02 37.21
C ASN A 549 14.06 0.16 38.05
N GLY A 550 13.55 -0.13 39.26
CA GLY A 550 13.13 0.90 40.22
C GLY A 550 11.84 1.62 39.82
N GLY A 551 11.00 1.02 38.98
CA GLY A 551 9.74 1.62 38.52
C GLY A 551 9.95 2.70 37.45
N SER A 552 11.05 2.66 36.71
CA SER A 552 11.39 3.64 35.68
C SER A 552 11.80 2.98 34.38
N LEU A 553 11.37 3.57 33.26
CA LEU A 553 11.86 3.26 31.91
C LEU A 553 12.93 4.26 31.44
N ALA A 554 13.43 5.15 32.32
CA ALA A 554 14.47 6.11 31.96
C ALA A 554 15.69 5.39 31.34
N GLY A 555 16.24 5.97 30.26
CA GLY A 555 17.36 5.38 29.52
C GLY A 555 16.93 4.41 28.40
N GLN A 556 15.65 4.05 28.28
CA GLN A 556 15.15 3.25 27.17
C GLN A 556 14.88 4.09 25.90
N PRO A 557 14.70 3.50 24.70
CA PRO A 557 14.27 4.25 23.52
C PRO A 557 12.96 5.03 23.77
N SER A 558 12.80 6.19 23.13
CA SER A 558 11.67 7.10 23.42
C SER A 558 10.29 6.46 23.21
N VAL A 559 10.15 5.58 22.23
CA VAL A 559 8.91 4.81 22.00
C VAL A 559 8.57 3.87 23.17
N VAL A 560 9.57 3.23 23.79
CA VAL A 560 9.38 2.38 24.96
C VAL A 560 9.00 3.25 26.17
N GLN A 561 9.73 4.35 26.39
CA GLN A 561 9.47 5.25 27.53
C GLN A 561 8.08 5.90 27.47
N LYS A 562 7.72 6.46 26.30
CA LYS A 562 6.48 7.24 26.14
C LYS A 562 5.26 6.33 25.93
N ARG A 563 5.43 5.20 25.25
CA ARG A 563 4.30 4.41 24.71
C ARG A 563 4.29 2.95 25.18
N GLY A 564 5.35 2.45 25.80
CA GLY A 564 5.40 1.10 26.37
C GLY A 564 5.39 -0.01 25.31
N TYR A 565 5.90 0.25 24.10
CA TYR A 565 6.06 -0.76 23.06
C TYR A 565 7.37 -0.55 22.31
N TYR A 566 7.81 -1.57 21.57
CA TYR A 566 9.02 -1.52 20.77
C TYR A 566 8.75 -1.89 19.30
N TRP A 567 9.64 -1.43 18.42
CA TRP A 567 9.71 -1.82 17.02
C TRP A 567 10.58 -3.06 16.88
N GLY A 568 10.10 -4.10 16.20
CA GLY A 568 10.79 -5.37 16.12
C GLY A 568 10.90 -5.95 14.71
N LEU A 569 11.83 -6.88 14.56
CA LEU A 569 11.89 -7.78 13.41
C LEU A 569 11.59 -9.20 13.89
N GLY A 570 10.97 -9.98 13.02
CA GLY A 570 10.40 -11.23 13.46
C GLY A 570 10.00 -12.18 12.35
N THR A 571 9.28 -13.21 12.75
CA THR A 571 8.67 -14.16 11.82
C THR A 571 7.28 -14.54 12.28
N THR A 572 6.36 -14.66 11.33
CA THR A 572 5.00 -15.16 11.56
C THR A 572 4.75 -16.39 10.71
N THR A 573 4.27 -17.44 11.37
CA THR A 573 3.74 -18.65 10.75
C THR A 573 2.23 -18.67 10.91
N LEU A 574 1.52 -18.83 9.80
CA LEU A 574 0.08 -19.08 9.76
C LEU A 574 -0.13 -20.45 9.12
N ALA A 575 -0.82 -21.35 9.79
CA ALA A 575 -1.15 -22.66 9.23
C ALA A 575 -2.60 -23.02 9.51
N ALA A 576 -3.25 -23.70 8.58
CA ALA A 576 -4.60 -24.21 8.77
C ALA A 576 -4.75 -25.58 8.13
N LEU A 577 -5.55 -26.44 8.76
CA LEU A 577 -5.95 -27.73 8.24
C LEU A 577 -7.45 -27.87 8.46
N SER A 578 -8.21 -28.22 7.43
CA SER A 578 -9.61 -28.56 7.58
C SER A 578 -10.01 -29.75 6.73
N ALA A 579 -11.01 -30.49 7.20
CA ALA A 579 -11.63 -31.58 6.47
C ALA A 579 -13.13 -31.38 6.48
N GLU A 580 -13.73 -31.41 5.29
CA GLU A 580 -15.18 -31.28 5.10
C GLU A 580 -15.74 -32.55 4.46
N GLN A 581 -16.79 -33.09 5.09
CA GLN A 581 -17.56 -34.22 4.57
C GLN A 581 -19.05 -34.04 4.89
N GLY A 582 -19.88 -34.00 3.85
CA GLY A 582 -21.33 -33.83 3.99
C GLY A 582 -21.70 -32.49 4.66
N ARG A 583 -22.22 -32.56 5.89
CA ARG A 583 -22.63 -31.37 6.68
C ARG A 583 -21.60 -30.93 7.72
N PHE A 584 -20.51 -31.65 7.88
CA PHE A 584 -19.51 -31.40 8.92
C PHE A 584 -18.22 -30.88 8.29
N LYS A 585 -17.66 -29.82 8.90
CA LYS A 585 -16.30 -29.35 8.67
C LYS A 585 -15.58 -29.27 9.99
N VAL A 586 -14.45 -29.95 10.11
CA VAL A 586 -13.56 -29.86 11.27
C VAL A 586 -12.31 -29.12 10.82
N GLY A 587 -11.85 -28.17 11.63
CA GLY A 587 -10.66 -27.39 11.29
C GLY A 587 -9.78 -27.09 12.49
N TYR A 588 -8.52 -26.85 12.17
CA TYR A 588 -7.47 -26.41 13.06
C TYR A 588 -6.74 -25.22 12.42
N GLU A 589 -6.46 -24.20 13.22
CA GLU A 589 -5.72 -23.00 12.82
C GLU A 589 -4.61 -22.72 13.83
N LEU A 590 -3.43 -22.38 13.33
CA LEU A 590 -2.24 -22.03 14.08
C LEU A 590 -1.76 -20.66 13.64
N GLN A 591 -1.51 -19.78 14.60
CA GLN A 591 -0.65 -18.63 14.43
C GLN A 591 0.54 -18.76 15.39
N SER A 592 1.75 -18.53 14.90
CA SER A 592 2.96 -18.41 15.73
C SER A 592 3.78 -17.23 15.22
N SER A 593 3.85 -16.17 16.01
CA SER A 593 4.62 -14.96 15.74
C SER A 593 5.71 -14.80 16.80
N ARG A 594 6.89 -14.33 16.38
CA ARG A 594 8.01 -13.99 17.25
C ARG A 594 8.63 -12.68 16.78
N ALA A 595 9.05 -11.82 17.69
CA ALA A 595 9.70 -10.55 17.37
C ALA A 595 10.78 -10.22 18.39
N SER A 596 11.86 -9.63 17.91
CA SER A 596 12.96 -9.10 18.72
C SER A 596 13.15 -7.63 18.41
N ASP A 597 13.48 -6.84 19.44
CA ASP A 597 13.72 -5.41 19.33
C ASP A 597 14.88 -5.12 18.35
N ILE A 598 14.70 -4.13 17.49
CA ILE A 598 15.74 -3.67 16.57
C ILE A 598 16.58 -2.52 17.11
N GLN A 599 16.31 -2.06 18.33
CA GLN A 599 16.93 -0.88 18.94
C GLN A 599 16.87 0.30 17.97
N SER A 600 15.67 0.60 17.51
CA SER A 600 15.40 1.52 16.39
C SER A 600 16.05 2.89 16.57
N ARG A 601 16.65 3.41 15.50
CA ARG A 601 17.22 4.77 15.48
C ARG A 601 16.11 5.82 15.58
N HIS A 602 16.20 6.68 16.58
CA HIS A 602 15.18 7.68 16.92
C HIS A 602 15.81 9.04 17.30
N ARG A 603 14.96 10.02 17.63
CA ARG A 603 15.32 11.44 17.78
C ARG A 603 16.35 11.71 18.88
N ASN A 604 16.28 10.99 19.99
CA ASN A 604 17.09 11.23 21.20
C ASN A 604 18.07 10.11 21.51
N GLN A 605 18.89 9.72 20.53
CA GLN A 605 19.80 8.58 20.68
C GLN A 605 20.83 8.75 21.82
N SER A 606 21.16 10.00 22.20
CA SER A 606 22.06 10.31 23.31
C SER A 606 21.50 9.98 24.69
N ASP A 607 20.17 9.92 24.80
CA ASP A 607 19.48 9.75 26.08
C ASP A 607 19.30 8.27 26.42
N VAL A 608 19.60 7.38 25.47
CA VAL A 608 19.52 5.94 25.64
C VAL A 608 20.75 5.43 26.37
N GLN A 609 20.51 4.76 27.49
CA GLN A 609 21.52 4.14 28.34
C GLN A 609 21.09 2.70 28.61
N ASP A 610 21.92 1.74 28.21
CA ASP A 610 21.66 0.31 28.37
C ASP A 610 20.25 -0.10 27.86
N PRO A 611 19.98 0.05 26.54
CA PRO A 611 18.67 -0.27 25.98
C PRO A 611 18.36 -1.76 26.18
N ALA A 612 17.15 -2.03 26.65
CA ALA A 612 16.66 -3.38 26.84
C ALA A 612 16.58 -4.14 25.51
N ASP A 613 16.96 -5.41 25.53
CA ASP A 613 16.70 -6.36 24.46
C ASP A 613 15.36 -7.07 24.73
N PHE A 614 14.28 -6.55 24.15
CA PHE A 614 12.95 -7.16 24.24
C PHE A 614 12.77 -8.26 23.20
N GLN A 615 12.22 -9.39 23.63
CA GLN A 615 11.85 -10.49 22.76
C GLN A 615 10.48 -11.01 23.17
N ASP A 616 9.58 -11.12 22.21
CA ASP A 616 8.20 -11.53 22.44
C ASP A 616 7.76 -12.62 21.47
N SER A 617 6.79 -13.43 21.93
CA SER A 617 6.12 -14.42 21.12
C SER A 617 4.62 -14.43 21.38
N TYR A 618 3.87 -14.65 20.30
CA TYR A 618 2.43 -14.84 20.28
C TYR A 618 2.15 -16.19 19.61
N MET A 619 1.40 -17.06 20.26
CA MET A 619 0.95 -18.32 19.67
C MET A 619 -0.53 -18.53 19.91
N SER A 620 -1.30 -18.82 18.87
CA SER A 620 -2.72 -19.18 18.96
C SER A 620 -2.98 -20.52 18.27
N HIS A 621 -3.74 -21.38 18.95
CA HIS A 621 -4.26 -22.64 18.45
C HIS A 621 -5.78 -22.61 18.51
N ARG A 622 -6.46 -22.66 17.35
CA ARG A 622 -7.92 -22.76 17.28
C ARG A 622 -8.32 -24.11 16.70
N ILE A 623 -9.25 -24.80 17.36
CA ILE A 623 -9.94 -25.97 16.81
C ILE A 623 -11.41 -25.62 16.70
N TYR A 624 -12.04 -25.99 15.59
CA TYR A 624 -13.46 -25.78 15.39
C TYR A 624 -14.17 -26.95 14.72
N VAL A 625 -15.45 -27.08 15.01
CA VAL A 625 -16.39 -27.95 14.31
C VAL A 625 -17.54 -27.09 13.82
N ARG A 626 -17.78 -27.10 12.51
CA ARG A 626 -18.85 -26.39 11.84
C ARG A 626 -19.86 -27.41 11.30
N PHE A 627 -21.13 -27.20 11.65
CA PHE A 627 -22.26 -28.01 11.21
C PHE A 627 -23.17 -27.17 10.31
N ARG A 628 -23.35 -27.61 9.06
CA ARG A 628 -24.19 -26.96 8.06
C ARG A 628 -25.67 -27.22 8.35
N LEU A 629 -26.41 -26.17 8.70
CA LEU A 629 -27.86 -26.19 8.96
C LEU A 629 -28.65 -26.07 7.66
N THR A 630 -28.27 -25.11 6.81
CA THR A 630 -28.82 -24.87 5.48
C THR A 630 -27.69 -24.61 4.48
N LYS A 631 -27.99 -24.31 3.22
CA LYS A 631 -26.96 -23.97 2.23
C LYS A 631 -26.06 -22.80 2.66
N ASN A 632 -26.64 -21.82 3.36
CA ASN A 632 -25.96 -20.57 3.73
C ASN A 632 -25.74 -20.43 5.24
N LEU A 633 -26.40 -21.25 6.07
CA LEU A 633 -26.33 -21.12 7.53
C LEU A 633 -25.63 -22.33 8.15
N SER A 634 -24.68 -22.07 9.04
CA SER A 634 -23.99 -23.09 9.82
C SER A 634 -23.91 -22.69 11.29
N PHE A 635 -23.89 -23.68 12.19
CA PHE A 635 -23.49 -23.48 13.58
C PHE A 635 -22.03 -23.92 13.74
N GLN A 636 -21.22 -23.14 14.43
CA GLN A 636 -19.81 -23.46 14.68
C GLN A 636 -19.52 -23.41 16.17
N LEU A 637 -18.92 -24.48 16.68
CA LEU A 637 -18.30 -24.52 18.00
C LEU A 637 -16.80 -24.44 17.81
N SER A 638 -16.12 -23.53 18.50
CA SER A 638 -14.67 -23.42 18.45
C SER A 638 -14.05 -23.21 19.82
N ARG A 639 -12.81 -23.68 19.97
CA ARG A 639 -11.98 -23.49 21.16
C ARG A 639 -10.63 -22.98 20.72
N GLU A 640 -10.17 -21.91 21.34
CA GLU A 640 -8.87 -21.30 21.06
C GLU A 640 -8.03 -21.21 22.33
N ALA A 641 -6.75 -21.54 22.21
CA ALA A 641 -5.75 -21.43 23.25
C ALA A 641 -4.66 -20.48 22.77
N ILE A 642 -4.38 -19.44 23.55
CA ILE A 642 -3.46 -18.36 23.20
C ILE A 642 -2.36 -18.33 24.25
N VAL A 643 -1.12 -18.22 23.81
CA VAL A 643 0.07 -18.14 24.65
C VAL A 643 0.82 -16.87 24.26
N ARG A 644 1.04 -16.00 25.24
CA ARG A 644 1.94 -14.85 25.15
C ARG A 644 3.14 -15.09 26.03
N ALA A 645 4.33 -14.77 25.52
CA ALA A 645 5.53 -14.72 26.34
C ALA A 645 6.39 -13.54 25.90
N GLY A 646 7.09 -12.93 26.86
CA GLY A 646 8.03 -11.86 26.64
C GLY A 646 9.23 -12.00 27.57
N SER A 647 10.36 -11.47 27.13
CA SER A 647 11.56 -11.32 27.94
C SER A 647 12.24 -9.99 27.67
N ALA A 648 12.86 -9.40 28.70
CA ALA A 648 13.76 -8.27 28.57
C ALA A 648 15.12 -8.63 29.17
N ASN A 649 16.20 -8.47 28.39
CA ASN A 649 17.58 -8.79 28.75
C ASN A 649 17.78 -10.26 29.20
N GLY A 650 16.86 -11.16 28.85
CA GLY A 650 16.84 -12.55 29.34
C GLY A 650 16.63 -12.72 30.85
N GLN A 651 16.33 -11.63 31.59
CA GLN A 651 16.21 -11.64 33.05
C GLN A 651 14.77 -11.41 33.54
N ALA A 652 14.10 -10.39 32.99
CA ALA A 652 12.68 -10.18 33.21
C ALA A 652 11.93 -11.06 32.21
N THR A 653 11.06 -11.94 32.70
CA THR A 653 10.33 -12.89 31.85
C THR A 653 8.90 -13.01 32.32
N ALA A 654 7.96 -12.95 31.38
CA ALA A 654 6.55 -13.12 31.67
C ALA A 654 5.92 -14.06 30.65
N LYS A 655 4.90 -14.82 31.09
CA LYS A 655 4.14 -15.73 30.22
C LYS A 655 2.67 -15.75 30.64
N GLY A 656 1.79 -15.61 29.67
CA GLY A 656 0.34 -15.71 29.82
C GLY A 656 -0.22 -16.83 28.97
N LYS A 657 -1.27 -17.50 29.47
CA LYS A 657 -2.07 -18.43 28.68
C LYS A 657 -3.55 -18.10 28.86
N GLU A 658 -4.24 -17.98 27.74
CA GLU A 658 -5.68 -17.76 27.70
C GLU A 658 -6.35 -18.91 26.95
N THR A 659 -7.57 -19.25 27.38
CA THR A 659 -8.43 -20.14 26.60
C THR A 659 -9.82 -19.55 26.46
N ARG A 660 -10.37 -19.64 25.26
CA ARG A 660 -11.72 -19.18 24.93
C ARG A 660 -12.51 -20.25 24.20
N THR A 661 -13.79 -20.33 24.50
CA THR A 661 -14.75 -21.23 23.83
C THR A 661 -15.86 -20.37 23.24
N MET A 662 -16.15 -20.58 21.97
CA MET A 662 -17.09 -19.77 21.20
C MET A 662 -18.13 -20.65 20.52
N GLY A 663 -19.39 -20.27 20.63
CA GLY A 663 -20.49 -20.80 19.82
C GLY A 663 -21.00 -19.71 18.90
N THR A 664 -20.86 -19.90 17.58
CA THR A 664 -21.21 -18.89 16.58
C THR A 664 -22.18 -19.42 15.53
N LEU A 665 -23.09 -18.54 15.11
CA LEU A 665 -23.91 -18.73 13.92
C LEU A 665 -23.19 -18.07 12.73
N VAL A 666 -22.95 -18.86 11.69
CA VAL A 666 -22.14 -18.47 10.52
C VAL A 666 -23.04 -18.40 9.29
N TYR A 667 -23.05 -17.24 8.64
CA TYR A 667 -23.75 -17.01 7.37
C TYR A 667 -22.74 -16.91 6.22
N LEU A 668 -22.87 -17.80 5.24
CA LEU A 668 -22.06 -17.91 4.02
C LEU A 668 -22.75 -17.18 2.86
N PHE A 669 -22.00 -16.34 2.13
CA PHE A 669 -22.49 -15.52 1.00
C PHE A 669 -22.43 -16.19 -0.37
#